data_AF-A0A6I9YQK7-F1
#
_entry.id   AF-A0A6I9YQK7-F1
#
_cell.length_a   1.000
_cell.length_b   1.000
_cell.length_c   1.000
_cell.angle_alpha   90.00
_cell.angle_beta   90.00
_cell.angle_gamma   90.00
#
_symmetry.space_group_name_H-M   'P 1'
#
loop_
_entity.id
_entity.type
_entity.pdbx_description
1 polymer ?
#
loop_
_entity_poly.entity_id
_entity_poly.type
_entity_poly.pdbx_seq_one_letter_code
_entity_poly.pdbx_strand_id
1 'polypeptide(L)'
;MEGKPKIQLTGFKNEEKKILIQLLLKLDCVFFNSEQYKNCTHLIAKRPCKSEKFLATCAAGKWVLTKDYIINSAESGRWLDETTYEWGYKIKNDSLYSPQMQSAPKRWREKLSHSGATGAFHRWNVVLFIMSGNKRKDSLIRVLKAGEANIYTALNTPKDITHVLTNYTILNQGKLKHLFGAPCYPIRYLGTYLLENESTTNIEEYQKKSVKYEEDSREAMIDTQFDEMKNALIKHIYYHQAMLSKYTQMGQKVECNKELEIAPCSRENKILAELVDDHFLPIAITEFFSGKDCIPSAKLIHSLLEHILQGNSDPTLSVQFFHIMYTLLEHNPPWKSPSMLRYYLEILQCPVCKNGAWSLMEMLVRSCLYYNNICHSVTDPKTTNVDRTFHKKLLTFIMNLFEAEVLALRRRLYEGSDSHNPLVMPQTVLLNTFWLGNDSVLLNKQINILIDWIIYSYREKYRTTDVFKHEIAELLNSVLGAIVEYWIISGFIMDRNMLPSVADDLASYIAISCDDFSYEELKVFISSISSLWLAMFVAEAVFKNLYFQNSTLLSNELLSLQKMVSCYLPTLQAGVCEKGKMQKEKKMEIRPWPCSESQRALLMLSGDKQNQTKVLPDVPVQTKDNSAHLPKYLKRKIKPTVLHDKENCHSSAKQMNVHKINLKGETALHIACRSNNVKKLIHLLTVPGIDINVKDYAGWTPLHEACNHGSTVCVHEILQHCPEVNLFSQVDGVTPLHDALSNGHVEIAELLLQHGGSILLQQKDSTGKLPLDYIKCPVTKQHLLNIVKPEQTVEEFHAQVQSNFYNQRKELWINLFCKMLLNLCSVYDLFRPFPITFKKLGCSDSFLVADDCYKLNMNSSNHWLINLYFKELETFHKLPEYLQKTIEDLKNDPEEQKQAFFTMLQQIVITIQMSGSCLTNKLQS
;
A
#
# COMPACT_ATOMS: atom_id res chain seq x y z
N MET A 1 -21.14 56.93 -50.38
CA MET A 1 -20.54 55.77 -49.66
C MET A 1 -21.58 55.00 -48.84
N GLU A 2 -22.88 55.13 -49.14
CA GLU A 2 -23.95 54.37 -48.50
C GLU A 2 -24.39 53.27 -49.47
N GLY A 3 -24.29 52.01 -49.06
CA GLY A 3 -24.67 50.85 -49.87
C GLY A 3 -23.64 49.71 -49.93
N LYS A 4 -22.36 49.96 -49.57
CA LYS A 4 -21.32 48.90 -49.60
C LYS A 4 -21.48 47.92 -48.42
N PRO A 5 -21.42 46.59 -48.64
CA PRO A 5 -21.44 45.61 -47.55
C PRO A 5 -20.30 45.84 -46.54
N LYS A 6 -20.64 45.91 -45.25
CA LYS A 6 -19.70 45.99 -44.13
C LYS A 6 -19.56 44.59 -43.52
N ILE A 7 -18.40 43.98 -43.63
CA ILE A 7 -18.22 42.55 -43.35
C ILE A 7 -17.33 42.31 -42.13
N GLN A 8 -17.75 41.39 -41.26
CA GLN A 8 -16.93 40.82 -40.19
C GLN A 8 -16.88 39.30 -40.27
N LEU A 9 -15.80 38.70 -39.76
CA LEU A 9 -15.63 37.25 -39.65
C LEU A 9 -15.62 36.80 -38.18
N THR A 10 -16.21 35.63 -37.89
CA THR A 10 -16.11 34.94 -36.59
C THR A 10 -15.93 33.42 -36.73
N GLY A 11 -15.13 32.83 -35.85
CA GLY A 11 -14.92 31.38 -35.76
C GLY A 11 -13.91 30.76 -36.73
N PHE A 12 -13.25 31.58 -37.57
CA PHE A 12 -12.19 31.14 -38.50
C PHE A 12 -10.79 31.37 -37.90
N LYS A 13 -9.89 30.38 -38.02
CA LYS A 13 -8.49 30.44 -37.56
C LYS A 13 -7.53 30.27 -38.74
N ASN A 14 -6.33 30.84 -38.66
CA ASN A 14 -5.19 30.59 -39.55
C ASN A 14 -5.49 30.77 -41.05
N GLU A 15 -5.06 29.83 -41.90
CA GLU A 15 -5.11 29.89 -43.37
C GLU A 15 -6.52 30.08 -43.94
N GLU A 16 -7.55 29.47 -43.34
CA GLU A 16 -8.94 29.64 -43.80
C GLU A 16 -9.41 31.10 -43.71
N LYS A 17 -8.98 31.83 -42.68
CA LYS A 17 -9.28 33.27 -42.54
C LYS A 17 -8.54 34.09 -43.61
N LYS A 18 -7.29 33.74 -43.94
CA LYS A 18 -6.51 34.43 -44.97
C LYS A 18 -7.14 34.29 -46.35
N ILE A 19 -7.60 33.07 -46.70
CA ILE A 19 -8.29 32.79 -47.97
C ILE A 19 -9.56 33.65 -48.10
N LEU A 20 -10.39 33.70 -47.06
CA LEU A 20 -11.61 34.52 -47.09
C LEU A 20 -11.30 36.02 -47.22
N ILE A 21 -10.24 36.52 -46.57
CA ILE A 21 -9.82 37.91 -46.71
C ILE A 21 -9.34 38.20 -48.14
N GLN A 22 -8.59 37.29 -48.77
CA GLN A 22 -8.17 37.45 -50.16
C GLN A 22 -9.35 37.49 -51.13
N LEU A 23 -10.40 36.69 -50.89
CA LEU A 23 -11.63 36.72 -51.69
C LEU A 23 -12.41 38.02 -51.49
N LEU A 24 -12.46 38.55 -50.26
CA LEU A 24 -13.09 39.84 -49.97
C LEU A 24 -12.40 41.02 -50.68
N LEU A 25 -11.08 40.96 -50.89
CA LEU A 25 -10.36 42.00 -51.65
C LEU A 25 -10.77 42.07 -53.12
N LYS A 26 -11.35 40.99 -53.68
CA LYS A 26 -11.88 40.95 -55.04
C LYS A 26 -13.27 41.57 -55.16
N LEU A 27 -13.92 41.88 -54.04
CA LEU A 27 -15.29 42.37 -53.98
C LEU A 27 -15.33 43.77 -53.37
N ASP A 28 -16.22 44.63 -53.88
CA ASP A 28 -16.36 46.00 -53.35
C ASP A 28 -17.09 46.00 -52.00
N CYS A 29 -16.33 45.95 -50.89
CA CYS A 29 -16.84 45.93 -49.52
C CYS A 29 -15.91 46.63 -48.50
N VAL A 30 -16.45 46.87 -47.31
CA VAL A 30 -15.68 47.36 -46.16
C VAL A 30 -15.48 46.21 -45.17
N PHE A 31 -14.25 45.71 -45.08
CA PHE A 31 -13.91 44.61 -44.16
C PHE A 31 -13.35 45.13 -42.82
N PHE A 32 -13.96 44.72 -41.70
CA PHE A 32 -13.48 45.06 -40.36
C PHE A 32 -12.65 43.93 -39.74
N ASN A 33 -11.32 44.02 -39.83
CA ASN A 33 -10.39 43.09 -39.17
C ASN A 33 -10.17 43.45 -37.69
N SER A 34 -11.24 43.50 -36.91
CA SER A 34 -11.22 43.76 -35.47
C SER A 34 -11.60 42.51 -34.69
N GLU A 35 -11.03 42.31 -33.49
CA GLU A 35 -11.47 41.24 -32.58
C GLU A 35 -12.81 41.57 -31.91
N GLN A 36 -13.10 42.85 -31.72
CA GLN A 36 -14.36 43.34 -31.16
C GLN A 36 -15.45 43.52 -32.23
N TYR A 37 -16.71 43.43 -31.83
CA TYR A 37 -17.85 43.72 -32.69
C TYR A 37 -17.81 45.19 -33.15
N LYS A 38 -18.04 45.39 -34.45
CA LYS A 38 -18.31 46.70 -35.05
C LYS A 38 -19.63 46.58 -35.80
N ASN A 39 -20.39 47.68 -35.88
CA ASN A 39 -21.71 47.72 -36.51
C ASN A 39 -21.63 47.37 -38.02
N CYS A 40 -21.59 46.08 -38.31
CA CYS A 40 -21.44 45.50 -39.64
C CYS A 40 -22.83 45.19 -40.22
N THR A 41 -22.92 45.09 -41.54
CA THR A 41 -24.15 44.68 -42.22
C THR A 41 -24.21 43.17 -42.40
N HIS A 42 -23.04 42.52 -42.52
CA HIS A 42 -22.91 41.08 -42.70
C HIS A 42 -21.83 40.51 -41.76
N LEU A 43 -22.19 39.47 -41.02
CA LEU A 43 -21.25 38.64 -40.28
C LEU A 43 -21.14 37.28 -40.94
N ILE A 44 -19.94 36.88 -41.31
CA ILE A 44 -19.68 35.53 -41.79
C ILE A 44 -19.23 34.68 -40.60
N ALA A 45 -19.99 33.64 -40.32
CA ALA A 45 -19.77 32.75 -39.20
C ALA A 45 -19.47 31.33 -39.70
N LYS A 46 -18.38 30.74 -39.20
CA LYS A 46 -18.05 29.32 -39.50
C LYS A 46 -19.11 28.36 -38.97
N ARG A 47 -19.67 28.69 -37.80
CA ARG A 47 -20.68 27.93 -37.07
C ARG A 47 -21.45 28.83 -36.11
N PRO A 48 -22.67 28.44 -35.69
CA PRO A 48 -23.35 29.08 -34.58
C PRO A 48 -22.49 29.05 -33.32
N CYS A 49 -22.35 30.18 -32.61
CA CYS A 49 -21.51 30.27 -31.41
C CYS A 49 -21.94 31.39 -30.46
N LYS A 50 -21.51 31.34 -29.20
CA LYS A 50 -21.78 32.37 -28.18
C LYS A 50 -20.71 33.48 -28.17
N SER A 51 -20.12 33.78 -29.32
CA SER A 51 -19.10 34.86 -29.42
C SER A 51 -19.75 36.24 -29.38
N GLU A 52 -18.99 37.25 -28.93
CA GLU A 52 -19.47 38.66 -28.88
C GLU A 52 -20.04 39.09 -30.23
N LYS A 53 -19.29 38.89 -31.33
CA LYS A 53 -19.71 39.28 -32.67
C LYS A 53 -21.02 38.61 -33.08
N PHE A 54 -21.14 37.31 -32.84
CA PHE A 54 -22.32 36.54 -33.23
C PHE A 54 -23.57 37.00 -32.47
N LEU A 55 -23.47 37.13 -31.13
CA LEU A 55 -24.58 37.60 -30.30
C LEU A 55 -24.97 39.04 -30.64
N ALA A 56 -23.99 39.93 -30.87
CA ALA A 56 -24.25 41.32 -31.23
C ALA A 56 -24.94 41.46 -32.60
N THR A 57 -24.53 40.69 -33.63
CA THR A 57 -25.25 40.71 -34.92
C THR A 57 -26.64 40.13 -34.85
N CYS A 58 -26.87 39.07 -34.08
CA CYS A 58 -28.22 38.54 -33.86
C CYS A 58 -29.09 39.58 -33.17
N ALA A 59 -28.57 40.23 -32.11
CA ALA A 59 -29.30 41.27 -31.40
C ALA A 59 -29.61 42.49 -32.28
N ALA A 60 -28.71 42.84 -33.21
CA ALA A 60 -28.88 43.96 -34.14
C ALA A 60 -29.69 43.61 -35.39
N GLY A 61 -30.15 42.37 -35.55
CA GLY A 61 -30.91 41.91 -36.72
C GLY A 61 -30.14 42.01 -38.04
N LYS A 62 -28.83 41.75 -38.03
CA LYS A 62 -27.98 41.81 -39.23
C LYS A 62 -27.84 40.44 -39.88
N TRP A 63 -27.39 40.42 -41.14
CA TRP A 63 -27.17 39.17 -41.87
C TRP A 63 -26.05 38.35 -41.23
N VAL A 64 -26.33 37.10 -40.89
CA VAL A 64 -25.34 36.13 -40.42
C VAL A 64 -25.26 34.98 -41.40
N LEU A 65 -24.19 34.94 -42.19
CA LEU A 65 -24.08 34.08 -43.37
C LEU A 65 -22.98 33.02 -43.23
N THR A 66 -23.05 31.97 -44.03
CA THR A 66 -21.99 30.97 -44.17
C THR A 66 -20.82 31.50 -45.01
N LYS A 67 -19.67 30.82 -44.94
CA LYS A 67 -18.49 31.19 -45.74
C LYS A 67 -18.73 31.11 -47.25
N ASP A 68 -19.67 30.26 -47.68
CA ASP A 68 -19.99 30.02 -49.08
C ASP A 68 -20.54 31.28 -49.75
N TYR A 69 -21.14 32.19 -48.98
CA TYR A 69 -21.56 33.50 -49.46
C TYR A 69 -20.40 34.30 -50.08
N ILE A 70 -19.26 34.37 -49.38
CA ILE A 70 -18.07 35.08 -49.88
C ILE A 70 -17.51 34.35 -51.10
N ILE A 71 -17.39 33.02 -51.01
CA ILE A 71 -16.77 32.20 -52.05
C ILE A 71 -17.54 32.37 -53.37
N ASN A 72 -18.86 32.13 -53.33
CA ASN A 72 -19.70 32.18 -54.52
C ASN A 72 -19.87 33.62 -55.06
N SER A 73 -19.90 34.62 -54.18
CA SER A 73 -19.92 36.04 -54.61
C SER A 73 -18.61 36.43 -55.30
N ALA A 74 -17.46 35.99 -54.76
CA ALA A 74 -16.15 36.25 -55.36
C ALA A 74 -15.95 35.54 -56.69
N GLU A 75 -16.44 34.31 -56.82
CA GLU A 75 -16.43 33.54 -58.08
C GLU A 75 -17.33 34.17 -59.16
N SER A 76 -18.49 34.71 -58.77
CA SER A 76 -19.42 35.37 -59.70
C SER A 76 -19.09 36.84 -59.98
N GLY A 77 -18.10 37.42 -59.29
CA GLY A 77 -17.68 38.81 -59.45
C GLY A 77 -18.71 39.86 -58.98
N ARG A 78 -19.77 39.45 -58.28
CA ARG A 78 -20.83 40.32 -57.74
C ARG A 78 -21.39 39.78 -56.43
N TRP A 79 -22.03 40.64 -55.64
CA TRP A 79 -22.73 40.21 -54.43
C TRP A 79 -23.98 39.39 -54.81
N LEU A 80 -24.08 38.18 -54.27
CA LEU A 80 -25.23 37.30 -54.42
C LEU A 80 -26.29 37.61 -53.35
N ASP A 81 -27.49 37.07 -53.56
CA ASP A 81 -28.60 37.17 -52.60
C ASP A 81 -28.27 36.43 -51.29
N GLU A 82 -28.48 37.10 -50.15
CA GLU A 82 -28.08 36.63 -48.84
C GLU A 82 -28.95 35.48 -48.30
N THR A 83 -30.20 35.35 -48.77
CA THR A 83 -31.22 34.50 -48.13
C THR A 83 -30.82 33.02 -48.11
N THR A 84 -30.21 32.54 -49.19
CA THR A 84 -29.82 31.13 -49.35
C THR A 84 -28.58 30.75 -48.55
N TYR A 85 -27.80 31.74 -48.11
CA TYR A 85 -26.56 31.55 -47.35
C TYR A 85 -26.71 31.90 -45.86
N GLU A 86 -27.90 32.31 -45.44
CA GLU A 86 -28.17 32.70 -44.06
C GLU A 86 -28.20 31.51 -43.12
N TRP A 87 -27.57 31.66 -41.96
CA TRP A 87 -27.74 30.75 -40.84
C TRP A 87 -29.19 30.77 -40.36
N GLY A 88 -29.89 29.66 -40.61
CA GLY A 88 -31.34 29.51 -40.40
C GLY A 88 -32.14 29.24 -41.68
N TYR A 89 -31.51 29.30 -42.87
CA TYR A 89 -32.16 28.93 -44.14
C TYR A 89 -32.44 27.43 -44.24
N LYS A 90 -31.44 26.58 -43.93
CA LYS A 90 -31.58 25.12 -43.81
C LYS A 90 -31.16 24.68 -42.41
N ILE A 91 -32.09 24.11 -41.66
CA ILE A 91 -31.81 23.53 -40.33
C ILE A 91 -31.40 22.09 -40.53
N LYS A 92 -30.21 21.70 -40.04
CA LYS A 92 -29.73 20.31 -40.10
C LYS A 92 -30.17 19.57 -38.84
N ASN A 93 -30.89 18.45 -39.02
CA ASN A 93 -31.36 17.60 -37.91
C ASN A 93 -30.22 16.86 -37.21
N ASP A 94 -29.16 16.46 -37.92
CA ASP A 94 -28.01 15.70 -37.38
C ASP A 94 -26.83 16.58 -36.92
N SER A 95 -27.11 17.78 -36.39
CA SER A 95 -26.04 18.71 -35.98
C SER A 95 -25.86 18.75 -34.46
N LEU A 96 -24.62 19.02 -34.00
CA LEU A 96 -24.29 19.28 -32.58
C LEU A 96 -24.99 20.52 -31.98
N TYR A 97 -25.72 21.30 -32.79
CA TYR A 97 -26.39 22.54 -32.40
C TYR A 97 -27.90 22.39 -32.47
N SER A 98 -28.59 22.93 -31.45
CA SER A 98 -30.04 22.87 -31.39
C SER A 98 -30.68 23.59 -32.60
N PRO A 99 -31.83 23.10 -33.10
CA PRO A 99 -32.57 23.77 -34.18
C PRO A 99 -32.84 25.25 -33.90
N GLN A 100 -33.04 25.61 -32.63
CA GLN A 100 -33.26 26.98 -32.18
C GLN A 100 -32.00 27.84 -32.35
N MET A 101 -30.83 27.32 -31.98
CA MET A 101 -29.57 28.03 -32.11
C MET A 101 -29.18 28.23 -33.58
N GLN A 102 -29.51 27.27 -34.45
CA GLN A 102 -29.27 27.37 -35.90
C GLN A 102 -30.19 28.42 -36.57
N SER A 103 -31.45 28.51 -36.13
CA SER A 103 -32.44 29.45 -36.69
C SER A 103 -32.38 30.85 -36.08
N ALA A 104 -31.69 31.05 -34.97
CA ALA A 104 -31.66 32.30 -34.22
C ALA A 104 -31.31 33.56 -35.05
N PRO A 105 -30.30 33.56 -35.95
CA PRO A 105 -29.98 34.77 -36.72
C PRO A 105 -31.10 35.20 -37.66
N LYS A 106 -31.60 34.27 -38.49
CA LYS A 106 -32.75 34.50 -39.37
C LYS A 106 -33.99 34.94 -38.59
N ARG A 107 -34.29 34.26 -37.49
CA ARG A 107 -35.45 34.56 -36.63
C ARG A 107 -35.40 35.99 -36.09
N TRP A 108 -34.26 36.47 -35.60
CA TRP A 108 -34.14 37.83 -35.08
C TRP A 108 -34.18 38.88 -36.18
N ARG A 109 -33.54 38.64 -37.33
CA ARG A 109 -33.60 39.55 -38.47
C ARG A 109 -35.04 39.73 -38.96
N GLU A 110 -35.77 38.62 -39.15
CA GLU A 110 -37.18 38.66 -39.55
C GLU A 110 -38.06 39.29 -38.47
N LYS A 111 -37.88 38.93 -37.20
CA LYS A 111 -38.68 39.51 -36.10
C LYS A 111 -38.53 41.03 -36.04
N LEU A 112 -37.30 41.54 -36.16
CA LEU A 112 -37.02 42.98 -36.13
C LEU A 112 -37.50 43.69 -37.40
N SER A 113 -37.42 43.06 -38.57
CA SER A 113 -37.96 43.64 -39.81
C SER A 113 -39.48 43.74 -39.80
N HIS A 114 -40.18 42.73 -39.25
CA HIS A 114 -41.64 42.73 -39.14
C HIS A 114 -42.14 43.69 -38.05
N SER A 115 -41.45 43.78 -36.91
CA SER A 115 -41.88 44.63 -35.80
C SER A 115 -41.46 46.10 -35.93
N GLY A 116 -40.57 46.44 -36.86
CA GLY A 116 -39.96 47.76 -36.99
C GLY A 116 -39.07 48.16 -35.82
N ALA A 117 -38.64 47.19 -35.00
CA ALA A 117 -37.82 47.45 -33.82
C ALA A 117 -36.35 47.65 -34.21
N THR A 118 -35.66 48.56 -33.51
CA THR A 118 -34.28 48.93 -33.80
C THR A 118 -33.25 47.87 -33.37
N GLY A 119 -33.61 46.99 -32.43
CA GLY A 119 -32.76 45.88 -31.97
C GLY A 119 -33.51 44.97 -30.97
N ALA A 120 -32.95 43.80 -30.69
CA ALA A 120 -33.58 42.76 -29.85
C ALA A 120 -33.86 43.21 -28.40
N PHE A 121 -33.17 44.24 -27.93
CA PHE A 121 -33.23 44.74 -26.56
C PHE A 121 -33.76 46.19 -26.51
N HIS A 122 -34.43 46.68 -27.56
CA HIS A 122 -34.84 48.09 -27.68
C HIS A 122 -35.77 48.61 -26.56
N ARG A 123 -36.39 47.71 -25.77
CA ARG A 123 -37.23 48.02 -24.59
C ARG A 123 -36.52 47.79 -23.25
N TRP A 124 -35.26 47.36 -23.26
CA TRP A 124 -34.56 46.97 -22.06
C TRP A 124 -33.85 48.17 -21.43
N ASN A 125 -34.28 48.50 -20.22
CA ASN A 125 -33.52 49.33 -19.27
C ASN A 125 -32.72 48.38 -18.36
N VAL A 126 -31.41 48.31 -18.57
CA VAL A 126 -30.51 47.31 -17.99
C VAL A 126 -29.56 47.94 -16.98
N VAL A 127 -29.54 47.43 -15.75
CA VAL A 127 -28.46 47.71 -14.79
C VAL A 127 -27.43 46.59 -14.88
N LEU A 128 -26.19 46.94 -15.21
CA LEU A 128 -25.09 45.99 -15.33
C LEU A 128 -24.24 46.02 -14.05
N PHE A 129 -24.40 45.02 -13.19
CA PHE A 129 -23.73 44.93 -11.89
C PHE A 129 -22.65 43.84 -11.91
N ILE A 130 -21.42 44.22 -12.30
CA ILE A 130 -20.27 43.32 -12.51
C ILE A 130 -19.04 43.89 -11.76
N MET A 131 -18.29 43.04 -11.06
CA MET A 131 -17.03 43.41 -10.36
C MET A 131 -16.04 44.18 -11.25
N SER A 132 -15.33 45.13 -10.65
CA SER A 132 -14.21 45.85 -11.27
C SER A 132 -13.12 44.84 -11.72
N GLY A 133 -12.69 44.94 -12.98
CA GLY A 133 -11.63 44.08 -13.55
C GLY A 133 -12.08 42.92 -14.45
N ASN A 134 -13.38 42.70 -14.66
CA ASN A 134 -13.85 41.64 -15.56
C ASN A 134 -13.64 42.02 -17.05
N LYS A 135 -12.70 41.34 -17.72
CA LYS A 135 -12.39 41.53 -19.15
C LYS A 135 -13.59 41.39 -20.10
N ARG A 136 -14.67 40.72 -19.67
CA ARG A 136 -15.89 40.50 -20.49
C ARG A 136 -16.94 41.63 -20.36
N LYS A 137 -16.78 42.57 -19.44
CA LYS A 137 -17.75 43.65 -19.19
C LYS A 137 -17.99 44.49 -20.46
N ASP A 138 -16.93 44.90 -21.13
CA ASP A 138 -17.02 45.74 -22.33
C ASP A 138 -17.65 44.99 -23.52
N SER A 139 -17.37 43.69 -23.65
CA SER A 139 -18.02 42.82 -24.64
C SER A 139 -19.53 42.74 -24.44
N LEU A 140 -19.98 42.61 -23.18
CA LEU A 140 -21.40 42.55 -22.85
C LEU A 140 -22.09 43.89 -23.12
N ILE A 141 -21.44 45.00 -22.78
CA ILE A 141 -21.92 46.34 -23.11
C ILE A 141 -22.08 46.50 -24.61
N ARG A 142 -21.12 46.02 -25.42
CA ARG A 142 -21.23 46.07 -26.89
C ARG A 142 -22.38 45.23 -27.43
N VAL A 143 -22.63 44.03 -26.90
CA VAL A 143 -23.78 43.20 -27.30
C VAL A 143 -25.11 43.88 -26.93
N LEU A 144 -25.22 44.42 -25.72
CA LEU A 144 -26.41 45.14 -25.26
C LEU A 144 -26.68 46.39 -26.11
N LYS A 145 -25.63 47.17 -26.40
CA LYS A 145 -25.73 48.35 -27.30
C LYS A 145 -26.10 47.95 -28.73
N ALA A 146 -25.57 46.84 -29.25
CA ALA A 146 -25.92 46.36 -30.58
C ALA A 146 -27.40 45.98 -30.70
N GLY A 147 -28.01 45.51 -29.61
CA GLY A 147 -29.46 45.27 -29.53
C GLY A 147 -30.28 46.49 -29.06
N GLU A 148 -29.68 47.68 -28.97
CA GLU A 148 -30.32 48.94 -28.59
C GLU A 148 -30.89 48.98 -27.15
N ALA A 149 -30.22 48.33 -26.19
CA ALA A 149 -30.57 48.44 -24.77
C ALA A 149 -30.08 49.76 -24.13
N ASN A 150 -30.87 50.32 -23.22
CA ASN A 150 -30.46 51.43 -22.35
C ASN A 150 -29.69 50.88 -21.15
N ILE A 151 -28.39 51.19 -21.03
CA ILE A 151 -27.51 50.65 -20.00
C ILE A 151 -27.22 51.72 -18.94
N TYR A 152 -27.55 51.42 -17.69
CA TYR A 152 -27.32 52.31 -16.55
C TYR A 152 -26.17 51.79 -15.66
N THR A 153 -25.29 52.69 -15.24
CA THR A 153 -24.31 52.45 -14.19
C THR A 153 -24.93 52.71 -12.82
N ALA A 154 -24.58 51.90 -11.81
CA ALA A 154 -25.21 51.83 -10.48
C ALA A 154 -25.34 53.15 -9.69
N LEU A 155 -24.79 54.27 -10.17
CA LEU A 155 -24.77 55.57 -9.48
C LEU A 155 -25.91 56.53 -9.85
N ASN A 156 -26.70 56.27 -10.89
CA ASN A 156 -27.85 57.11 -11.27
C ASN A 156 -28.95 56.25 -11.92
N THR A 157 -30.05 55.96 -11.20
CA THR A 157 -31.14 55.12 -11.75
C THR A 157 -32.48 55.86 -11.81
N PRO A 158 -33.12 55.95 -13.00
CA PRO A 158 -34.55 56.30 -13.12
C PRO A 158 -35.47 55.13 -12.71
N LYS A 159 -36.78 55.40 -12.56
CA LYS A 159 -37.79 54.52 -11.94
C LYS A 159 -38.22 53.28 -12.75
N ASP A 160 -37.74 53.08 -13.99
CA ASP A 160 -38.26 52.05 -14.91
C ASP A 160 -37.21 51.00 -15.33
N ILE A 161 -36.52 50.36 -14.38
CA ILE A 161 -35.55 49.28 -14.69
C ILE A 161 -36.31 48.00 -15.06
N THR A 162 -35.86 47.33 -16.13
CA THR A 162 -36.49 46.08 -16.63
C THR A 162 -35.66 44.83 -16.32
N HIS A 163 -34.32 44.95 -16.33
CA HIS A 163 -33.40 43.82 -16.18
C HIS A 163 -32.19 44.23 -15.35
N VAL A 164 -31.83 43.42 -14.35
CA VAL A 164 -30.55 43.55 -13.64
C VAL A 164 -29.67 42.38 -14.03
N LEU A 165 -28.53 42.63 -14.68
CA LEU A 165 -27.58 41.60 -15.10
C LEU A 165 -26.41 41.52 -14.12
N THR A 166 -26.18 40.33 -13.57
CA THR A 166 -25.22 40.12 -12.47
C THR A 166 -24.39 38.83 -12.63
N ASN A 167 -23.17 38.83 -12.09
CA ASN A 167 -22.32 37.64 -11.93
C ASN A 167 -22.26 37.11 -10.47
N TYR A 168 -23.08 37.64 -9.56
CA TYR A 168 -23.14 37.23 -8.16
C TYR A 168 -24.05 36.01 -7.91
N THR A 169 -23.78 35.29 -6.82
CA THR A 169 -24.55 34.12 -6.35
C THR A 169 -26.01 34.47 -6.03
N ILE A 170 -26.87 33.44 -6.05
CA ILE A 170 -28.33 33.53 -5.85
C ILE A 170 -28.71 34.31 -4.57
N LEU A 171 -27.93 34.18 -3.49
CA LEU A 171 -28.15 34.88 -2.21
C LEU A 171 -28.15 36.42 -2.33
N ASN A 172 -27.40 36.98 -3.27
CA ASN A 172 -27.37 38.43 -3.52
C ASN A 172 -28.42 38.89 -4.54
N GLN A 173 -28.99 37.98 -5.34
CA GLN A 173 -30.04 38.31 -6.30
C GLN A 173 -31.35 38.73 -5.62
N GLY A 174 -31.66 38.15 -4.45
CA GLY A 174 -32.81 38.57 -3.64
C GLY A 174 -32.70 40.02 -3.14
N LYS A 175 -31.51 40.42 -2.66
CA LYS A 175 -31.23 41.80 -2.25
C LYS A 175 -31.25 42.78 -3.43
N LEU A 176 -30.67 42.39 -4.57
CA LEU A 176 -30.64 43.23 -5.77
C LEU A 176 -32.04 43.40 -6.40
N LYS A 177 -32.87 42.36 -6.38
CA LYS A 177 -34.27 42.43 -6.85
C LYS A 177 -35.08 43.42 -6.01
N HIS A 178 -34.87 43.43 -4.70
CA HIS A 178 -35.52 44.37 -3.78
C HIS A 178 -34.97 45.80 -3.89
N LEU A 179 -33.70 45.97 -4.30
CA LEU A 179 -33.05 47.28 -4.46
C LEU A 179 -33.49 48.01 -5.74
N PHE A 180 -33.68 47.27 -6.84
CA PHE A 180 -33.95 47.85 -8.16
C PHE A 180 -35.38 47.62 -8.67
N GLY A 181 -36.23 46.90 -7.93
CA GLY A 181 -37.63 46.63 -8.29
C GLY A 181 -37.80 45.79 -9.57
N ALA A 182 -36.73 45.15 -10.05
CA ALA A 182 -36.67 44.47 -11.33
C ALA A 182 -36.05 43.06 -11.20
N PRO A 183 -36.42 42.11 -12.08
CA PRO A 183 -35.86 40.76 -12.06
C PRO A 183 -34.34 40.77 -12.35
N CYS A 184 -33.61 39.99 -11.53
CA CYS A 184 -32.18 39.80 -11.66
C CYS A 184 -31.89 38.54 -12.47
N TYR A 185 -31.06 38.67 -13.52
CA TYR A 185 -30.67 37.56 -14.39
C TYR A 185 -29.14 37.39 -14.40
N PRO A 186 -28.64 36.15 -14.49
CA PRO A 186 -27.22 35.91 -14.66
C PRO A 186 -26.78 36.34 -16.07
N ILE A 187 -25.52 36.74 -16.24
CA ILE A 187 -24.97 37.20 -17.54
C ILE A 187 -25.24 36.21 -18.69
N ARG A 188 -25.26 34.90 -18.41
CA ARG A 188 -25.56 33.84 -19.39
C ARG A 188 -26.95 33.96 -20.02
N TYR A 189 -27.88 34.67 -19.39
CA TYR A 189 -29.24 34.90 -19.88
C TYR A 189 -29.27 35.60 -21.26
N LEU A 190 -28.32 36.49 -21.56
CA LEU A 190 -28.28 37.15 -22.87
C LEU A 190 -28.09 36.15 -24.02
N GLY A 191 -27.25 35.14 -23.81
CA GLY A 191 -27.02 34.10 -24.81
C GLY A 191 -28.25 33.22 -25.01
N THR A 192 -29.00 32.93 -23.94
CA THR A 192 -30.18 32.06 -24.03
C THR A 192 -31.37 32.80 -24.62
N TYR A 193 -31.58 34.06 -24.22
CA TYR A 193 -32.61 34.92 -24.80
C TYR A 193 -32.48 35.06 -26.32
N LEU A 194 -31.25 35.23 -26.82
CA LEU A 194 -31.03 35.37 -28.26
C LEU A 194 -31.12 34.03 -29.01
N LEU A 195 -30.64 32.93 -28.42
CA LEU A 195 -30.45 31.65 -29.15
C LEU A 195 -31.59 30.63 -28.93
N GLU A 196 -32.46 30.78 -27.94
CA GLU A 196 -33.55 29.85 -27.61
C GLU A 196 -34.94 30.48 -27.90
N ASN A 197 -36.04 29.70 -27.88
CA ASN A 197 -37.40 30.21 -28.19
C ASN A 197 -38.08 30.81 -26.94
N GLU A 198 -38.77 31.95 -27.09
CA GLU A 198 -39.58 32.64 -26.08
C GLU A 198 -40.94 31.94 -25.78
N SER A 199 -40.94 30.62 -25.60
CA SER A 199 -42.12 29.87 -25.13
C SER A 199 -41.84 29.33 -23.74
N THR A 200 -42.23 30.07 -22.72
CA THR A 200 -42.38 29.58 -21.33
C THR A 200 -41.24 28.70 -20.83
N THR A 201 -40.01 29.21 -20.79
CA THR A 201 -39.06 28.69 -19.78
C THR A 201 -39.57 29.18 -18.43
N ASN A 202 -40.28 28.30 -17.72
CA ASN A 202 -40.51 28.46 -16.28
C ASN A 202 -39.17 28.85 -15.66
N ILE A 203 -39.10 30.06 -15.11
CA ILE A 203 -37.89 30.62 -14.47
C ILE A 203 -37.37 29.63 -13.42
N GLU A 204 -38.27 28.86 -12.79
CA GLU A 204 -37.99 27.80 -11.82
C GLU A 204 -37.30 26.55 -12.42
N GLU A 205 -37.65 26.17 -13.66
CA GLU A 205 -37.09 24.99 -14.33
C GLU A 205 -35.71 25.29 -14.94
N TYR A 206 -35.53 26.54 -15.42
CA TYR A 206 -34.23 27.05 -15.83
C TYR A 206 -33.32 27.27 -14.61
N GLN A 207 -33.84 27.80 -13.50
CA GLN A 207 -33.10 27.87 -12.24
C GLN A 207 -32.65 26.48 -11.79
N LYS A 208 -33.52 25.45 -11.81
CA LYS A 208 -33.15 24.05 -11.51
C LYS A 208 -32.05 23.48 -12.40
N LYS A 209 -32.14 23.64 -13.72
CA LYS A 209 -31.08 23.19 -14.65
C LYS A 209 -29.78 23.97 -14.44
N SER A 210 -29.87 25.27 -14.17
CA SER A 210 -28.72 26.14 -13.95
C SER A 210 -28.03 25.90 -12.61
N VAL A 211 -28.79 25.49 -11.60
CA VAL A 211 -28.33 25.02 -10.29
C VAL A 211 -27.60 23.70 -10.47
N LYS A 212 -28.14 22.76 -11.25
CA LYS A 212 -27.48 21.49 -11.55
C LYS A 212 -26.13 21.67 -12.26
N TYR A 213 -26.07 22.48 -13.32
CA TYR A 213 -24.79 22.78 -14.00
C TYR A 213 -23.81 23.60 -13.13
N GLU A 214 -24.28 24.41 -12.18
CA GLU A 214 -23.42 25.14 -11.24
C GLU A 214 -23.02 24.33 -10.01
N GLU A 215 -23.83 23.34 -9.60
CA GLU A 215 -23.49 22.28 -8.64
C GLU A 215 -22.46 21.35 -9.26
N ASP A 216 -22.68 20.83 -10.47
CA ASP A 216 -21.69 20.01 -11.19
C ASP A 216 -20.35 20.77 -11.40
N SER A 217 -20.40 22.09 -11.63
CA SER A 217 -19.17 22.92 -11.74
C SER A 217 -18.53 23.28 -10.40
N ARG A 218 -19.32 23.33 -9.31
CA ARG A 218 -18.84 23.56 -7.95
C ARG A 218 -18.29 22.28 -7.37
N GLU A 219 -18.94 21.14 -7.57
CA GLU A 219 -18.44 19.80 -7.32
C GLU A 219 -17.14 19.59 -8.10
N ALA A 220 -17.09 19.88 -9.40
CA ALA A 220 -15.82 19.81 -10.14
C ALA A 220 -14.72 20.74 -9.61
N MET A 221 -15.07 21.95 -9.13
CA MET A 221 -14.10 22.89 -8.55
C MET A 221 -13.65 22.47 -7.12
N ILE A 222 -14.56 21.89 -6.34
CA ILE A 222 -14.31 21.34 -5.01
C ILE A 222 -13.49 20.05 -5.13
N ASP A 223 -13.79 19.19 -6.10
CA ASP A 223 -13.03 17.98 -6.44
C ASP A 223 -11.61 18.35 -6.87
N THR A 224 -11.43 19.39 -7.69
CA THR A 224 -10.07 19.87 -8.01
C THR A 224 -9.33 20.40 -6.78
N GLN A 225 -10.02 21.04 -5.83
CA GLN A 225 -9.40 21.50 -4.57
C GLN A 225 -9.06 20.33 -3.63
N PHE A 226 -9.90 19.30 -3.58
CA PHE A 226 -9.63 18.09 -2.81
C PHE A 226 -8.50 17.26 -3.42
N ASP A 227 -8.40 17.19 -4.75
CA ASP A 227 -7.27 16.57 -5.43
C ASP A 227 -5.95 17.34 -5.20
N GLU A 228 -5.99 18.68 -5.24
CA GLU A 228 -4.85 19.53 -4.86
C GLU A 228 -4.43 19.28 -3.40
N MET A 229 -5.39 19.20 -2.48
CA MET A 229 -5.12 18.95 -1.06
C MET A 229 -4.60 17.53 -0.80
N LYS A 230 -5.18 16.52 -1.46
CA LYS A 230 -4.70 15.13 -1.45
C LYS A 230 -3.25 15.05 -1.90
N ASN A 231 -2.94 15.69 -3.03
CA ASN A 231 -1.60 15.74 -3.60
C ASN A 231 -0.61 16.44 -2.67
N ALA A 232 -0.99 17.57 -2.08
CA ALA A 232 -0.18 18.27 -1.08
C ALA A 232 0.05 17.40 0.18
N LEU A 233 -0.97 16.67 0.64
CA LEU A 233 -0.88 15.78 1.79
C LEU A 233 0.07 14.61 1.53
N ILE A 234 -0.02 13.98 0.36
CA ILE A 234 0.90 12.92 -0.04
C ILE A 234 2.34 13.46 -0.10
N LYS A 235 2.55 14.67 -0.64
CA LYS A 235 3.88 15.32 -0.64
C LYS A 235 4.39 15.57 0.77
N HIS A 236 3.51 15.91 1.72
CA HIS A 236 3.86 16.13 3.12
C HIS A 236 4.29 14.83 3.79
N ILE A 237 3.46 13.79 3.74
CA ILE A 237 3.73 12.45 4.29
C ILE A 237 5.08 11.89 3.79
N TYR A 238 5.38 12.04 2.50
CA TYR A 238 6.61 11.52 1.90
C TYR A 238 7.75 12.54 1.79
N TYR A 239 7.63 13.73 2.39
CA TYR A 239 8.59 14.83 2.23
C TYR A 239 10.02 14.43 2.63
N HIS A 240 10.19 13.90 3.84
CA HIS A 240 11.52 13.58 4.38
C HIS A 240 12.22 12.50 3.57
N GLN A 241 11.47 11.46 3.21
CA GLN A 241 11.96 10.34 2.41
C GLN A 241 12.31 10.79 0.98
N ALA A 242 11.53 11.70 0.39
CA ALA A 242 11.85 12.30 -0.91
C ALA A 242 13.10 13.19 -0.83
N MET A 243 13.29 13.96 0.24
CA MET A 243 14.47 14.83 0.42
C MET A 243 15.76 14.04 0.60
N LEU A 244 15.78 12.99 1.42
CA LEU A 244 16.93 12.08 1.54
C LEU A 244 17.34 11.49 0.18
N SER A 245 16.34 11.17 -0.65
CA SER A 245 16.56 10.64 -1.99
C SER A 245 17.10 11.68 -2.99
N LYS A 246 16.90 13.00 -2.76
CA LYS A 246 17.46 14.08 -3.60
C LYS A 246 18.93 14.35 -3.29
N TYR A 247 19.32 14.27 -2.02
CA TYR A 247 20.72 14.46 -1.60
C TYR A 247 21.64 13.33 -2.10
N THR A 248 21.14 12.10 -2.19
CA THR A 248 21.85 10.97 -2.81
C THR A 248 21.96 11.09 -4.33
N GLN A 249 21.29 12.08 -4.95
CA GLN A 249 21.09 12.16 -6.40
C GLN A 249 21.60 13.46 -7.04
N MET A 250 22.44 14.25 -6.34
CA MET A 250 23.07 15.44 -6.92
C MET A 250 23.97 15.13 -8.16
N GLY A 251 24.10 13.85 -8.55
CA GLY A 251 24.76 13.39 -9.78
C GLY A 251 23.85 12.91 -10.93
N GLN A 252 22.51 12.83 -10.83
CA GLN A 252 21.67 12.27 -11.90
C GLN A 252 20.36 13.03 -12.14
N LYS A 253 20.44 14.07 -12.97
CA LYS A 253 19.28 14.65 -13.67
C LYS A 253 18.97 13.77 -14.89
N VAL A 254 17.85 13.05 -14.90
CA VAL A 254 17.38 12.34 -16.11
C VAL A 254 16.06 12.96 -16.54
N GLU A 255 16.11 13.77 -17.59
CA GLU A 255 14.95 14.11 -18.41
C GLU A 255 14.47 12.83 -19.12
N CYS A 256 13.42 12.22 -18.60
CA CYS A 256 12.75 11.11 -19.25
C CYS A 256 11.75 11.67 -20.25
N ASN A 257 12.15 11.83 -21.53
CA ASN A 257 11.26 11.99 -22.69
C ASN A 257 12.09 11.89 -23.98
N LYS A 258 12.45 10.68 -24.37
CA LYS A 258 12.74 10.25 -25.75
C LYS A 258 12.87 8.72 -25.74
N GLU A 259 12.05 8.05 -26.54
CA GLU A 259 12.23 6.63 -26.85
C GLU A 259 13.62 6.47 -27.48
N LEU A 260 14.57 5.96 -26.70
CA LEU A 260 15.78 5.37 -27.24
C LEU A 260 15.37 4.00 -27.76
N GLU A 261 15.21 3.88 -29.08
CA GLU A 261 15.35 2.59 -29.74
C GLU A 261 16.65 1.96 -29.22
N ILE A 262 16.54 0.78 -28.63
CA ILE A 262 17.70 -0.01 -28.24
C ILE A 262 18.40 -0.40 -29.55
N ALA A 263 19.34 0.44 -30.00
CA ALA A 263 20.23 0.09 -31.08
C ALA A 263 21.02 -1.17 -30.63
N PRO A 264 20.98 -2.27 -31.39
CA PRO A 264 21.77 -3.45 -31.05
C PRO A 264 23.24 -3.04 -31.03
N CYS A 265 23.91 -3.17 -29.88
CA CYS A 265 25.37 -3.01 -29.79
C CYS A 265 25.99 -3.97 -30.84
N SER A 266 26.90 -3.42 -31.65
CA SER A 266 27.36 -3.88 -32.96
C SER A 266 27.91 -5.31 -33.00
N ARG A 267 28.06 -5.81 -34.24
CA ARG A 267 28.60 -7.10 -34.75
C ARG A 267 29.57 -7.91 -33.86
N GLU A 268 30.33 -7.29 -32.97
CA GLU A 268 31.30 -7.91 -32.05
C GLU A 268 30.63 -8.82 -30.99
N ASN A 269 29.39 -8.56 -30.59
CA ASN A 269 28.66 -9.39 -29.61
C ASN A 269 28.24 -10.78 -30.11
N LYS A 270 28.18 -11.01 -31.43
CA LYS A 270 27.93 -12.36 -31.95
C LYS A 270 29.10 -13.30 -31.67
N ILE A 271 30.32 -12.77 -31.74
CA ILE A 271 31.55 -13.52 -31.46
C ILE A 271 31.61 -13.86 -29.97
N LEU A 272 31.29 -12.91 -29.08
CA LEU A 272 31.28 -13.14 -27.63
C LEU A 272 30.17 -14.10 -27.15
N ALA A 273 29.00 -14.10 -27.80
CA ALA A 273 27.94 -15.07 -27.51
C ALA A 273 28.27 -16.49 -28.00
N GLU A 274 29.10 -16.63 -29.04
CA GLU A 274 29.61 -17.92 -29.53
C GLU A 274 30.79 -18.45 -28.68
N LEU A 275 31.50 -17.59 -27.94
CA LEU A 275 32.59 -17.95 -27.03
C LEU A 275 32.11 -18.48 -25.66
N VAL A 276 30.80 -18.61 -25.46
CA VAL A 276 30.17 -19.10 -24.21
C VAL A 276 30.28 -20.63 -24.08
N ASP A 277 30.77 -21.33 -25.10
CA ASP A 277 31.17 -22.74 -24.97
C ASP A 277 32.45 -22.83 -24.10
N ASP A 278 32.26 -23.20 -22.84
CA ASP A 278 33.10 -23.65 -21.69
C ASP A 278 34.62 -23.40 -21.64
N HIS A 279 35.34 -23.10 -22.72
CA HIS A 279 36.80 -22.97 -22.77
C HIS A 279 37.29 -21.53 -23.01
N PHE A 280 36.43 -20.61 -23.43
CA PHE A 280 36.79 -19.20 -23.66
C PHE A 280 36.01 -18.19 -22.79
N LEU A 281 35.15 -18.68 -21.89
CA LEU A 281 34.33 -17.86 -21.00
C LEU A 281 35.14 -16.81 -20.21
N PRO A 282 36.32 -17.10 -19.63
CA PRO A 282 37.11 -16.10 -18.91
C PRO A 282 37.64 -14.96 -19.81
N ILE A 283 37.96 -15.25 -21.07
CA ILE A 283 38.48 -14.28 -22.03
C ILE A 283 37.35 -13.35 -22.51
N ALA A 284 36.19 -13.95 -22.84
CA ALA A 284 34.98 -13.21 -23.20
C ALA A 284 34.51 -12.26 -22.08
N ILE A 285 34.62 -12.70 -20.83
CA ILE A 285 34.36 -11.91 -19.61
C ILE A 285 35.29 -10.69 -19.54
N THR A 286 36.61 -10.88 -19.64
CA THR A 286 37.57 -9.76 -19.54
C THR A 286 37.41 -8.72 -20.63
N GLU A 287 37.08 -9.14 -21.85
CA GLU A 287 36.89 -8.24 -23.00
C GLU A 287 35.56 -7.48 -22.88
N PHE A 288 34.47 -8.16 -22.51
CA PHE A 288 33.17 -7.55 -22.30
C PHE A 288 33.17 -6.53 -21.14
N PHE A 289 33.86 -6.82 -20.04
CA PHE A 289 33.91 -5.97 -18.84
C PHE A 289 34.92 -4.82 -18.90
N SER A 290 35.62 -4.66 -20.03
CA SER A 290 36.46 -3.49 -20.32
C SER A 290 35.73 -2.35 -21.06
N GLY A 291 34.57 -2.65 -21.68
CA GLY A 291 33.77 -1.69 -22.45
C GLY A 291 32.76 -0.93 -21.58
N LYS A 292 32.86 0.41 -21.53
CA LYS A 292 32.06 1.25 -20.63
C LYS A 292 30.60 1.49 -21.05
N ASP A 293 30.18 1.12 -22.27
CA ASP A 293 28.91 1.62 -22.83
C ASP A 293 27.96 0.55 -23.43
N CYS A 294 28.18 -0.77 -23.26
CA CYS A 294 27.27 -1.79 -23.80
C CYS A 294 26.48 -2.55 -22.72
N ILE A 295 25.16 -2.70 -22.96
CA ILE A 295 24.26 -3.51 -22.13
C ILE A 295 24.52 -5.00 -22.45
N PRO A 296 24.85 -5.84 -21.47
CA PRO A 296 25.04 -7.28 -21.68
C PRO A 296 23.79 -7.94 -22.26
N SER A 297 23.99 -9.04 -23.00
CA SER A 297 22.85 -9.86 -23.40
C SER A 297 22.33 -10.67 -22.21
N ALA A 298 21.01 -10.86 -22.11
CA ALA A 298 20.43 -11.65 -21.03
C ALA A 298 20.96 -13.09 -21.02
N LYS A 299 21.26 -13.65 -22.21
CA LYS A 299 21.89 -14.97 -22.36
C LYS A 299 23.26 -15.04 -21.69
N LEU A 300 24.11 -14.03 -21.90
CA LEU A 300 25.42 -13.96 -21.27
C LEU A 300 25.31 -13.93 -19.75
N ILE A 301 24.43 -13.09 -19.20
CA ILE A 301 24.19 -13.02 -17.74
C ILE A 301 23.72 -14.36 -17.19
N HIS A 302 22.80 -15.04 -17.88
CA HIS A 302 22.34 -16.37 -17.46
C HIS A 302 23.45 -17.41 -17.47
N SER A 303 24.26 -17.47 -18.53
CA SER A 303 25.38 -18.42 -18.61
C SER A 303 26.43 -18.15 -17.54
N LEU A 304 26.70 -16.87 -17.22
CA LEU A 304 27.58 -16.50 -16.11
C LEU A 304 27.00 -16.91 -14.75
N LEU A 305 25.72 -16.63 -14.53
CA LEU A 305 25.03 -17.00 -13.30
C LEU A 305 25.02 -18.53 -13.12
N GLU A 306 24.73 -19.28 -14.18
CA GLU A 306 24.76 -20.75 -14.19
C GLU A 306 26.16 -21.28 -13.89
N HIS A 307 27.20 -20.74 -14.52
CA HIS A 307 28.59 -21.11 -14.26
C HIS A 307 29.02 -20.83 -12.81
N ILE A 308 28.62 -19.68 -12.24
CA ILE A 308 28.92 -19.34 -10.85
C ILE A 308 28.24 -20.32 -9.88
N LEU A 309 26.98 -20.68 -10.17
CA LEU A 309 26.17 -21.57 -9.33
C LEU A 309 26.60 -23.05 -9.40
N GLN A 310 27.38 -23.47 -10.40
CA GLN A 310 27.92 -24.83 -10.53
C GLN A 310 29.15 -25.10 -9.62
N GLY A 311 29.62 -24.12 -8.85
CA GLY A 311 30.62 -24.32 -7.79
C GLY A 311 32.10 -24.26 -8.21
N ASN A 312 32.39 -23.91 -9.48
CA ASN A 312 33.76 -23.79 -10.01
C ASN A 312 34.31 -22.35 -10.05
N SER A 313 33.68 -21.40 -9.35
CA SER A 313 33.91 -19.98 -9.59
C SER A 313 35.04 -19.33 -8.77
N ASP A 314 35.93 -18.64 -9.46
CA ASP A 314 36.89 -17.69 -8.88
C ASP A 314 36.14 -16.54 -8.18
N PRO A 315 36.46 -16.18 -6.91
CA PRO A 315 35.88 -15.03 -6.21
C PRO A 315 35.89 -13.73 -7.03
N THR A 316 36.88 -13.58 -7.91
CA THR A 316 37.04 -12.44 -8.82
C THR A 316 35.87 -12.32 -9.79
N LEU A 317 35.37 -13.45 -10.33
CA LEU A 317 34.22 -13.49 -11.22
C LEU A 317 32.92 -13.09 -10.51
N SER A 318 32.75 -13.50 -9.25
CA SER A 318 31.61 -13.07 -8.44
C SER A 318 31.60 -11.56 -8.21
N VAL A 319 32.76 -10.97 -7.88
CA VAL A 319 32.89 -9.51 -7.68
C VAL A 319 32.59 -8.76 -8.98
N GLN A 320 33.14 -9.22 -10.11
CA GLN A 320 32.86 -8.64 -11.42
C GLN A 320 31.36 -8.71 -11.75
N PHE A 321 30.73 -9.89 -11.59
CA PHE A 321 29.30 -10.09 -11.79
C PHE A 321 28.46 -9.03 -11.07
N PHE A 322 28.67 -8.86 -9.76
CA PHE A 322 27.92 -7.87 -8.99
C PHE A 322 28.23 -6.43 -9.39
N HIS A 323 29.49 -6.12 -9.73
CA HIS A 323 29.85 -4.79 -10.24
C HIS A 323 29.00 -4.42 -11.45
N ILE A 324 28.87 -5.33 -12.42
CA ILE A 324 28.05 -5.12 -13.62
C ILE A 324 26.58 -4.96 -13.26
N MET A 325 26.05 -5.85 -12.41
CA MET A 325 24.63 -5.81 -12.04
C MET A 325 24.27 -4.48 -11.36
N TYR A 326 25.13 -3.97 -10.47
CA TYR A 326 24.95 -2.66 -9.84
C TYR A 326 25.17 -1.48 -10.81
N THR A 327 26.19 -1.52 -11.66
CA THR A 327 26.41 -0.49 -12.70
C THR A 327 25.25 -0.43 -13.69
N LEU A 328 24.69 -1.59 -14.08
CA LEU A 328 23.50 -1.68 -14.92
C LEU A 328 22.29 -1.04 -14.22
N LEU A 329 22.07 -1.35 -12.94
CA LEU A 329 20.98 -0.76 -12.17
C LEU A 329 21.11 0.75 -12.04
N GLU A 330 22.33 1.26 -11.88
CA GLU A 330 22.60 2.70 -11.77
C GLU A 330 22.35 3.46 -13.09
N HIS A 331 22.77 2.91 -14.22
CA HIS A 331 22.73 3.61 -15.52
C HIS A 331 21.46 3.30 -16.33
N ASN A 332 20.92 2.09 -16.18
CA ASN A 332 19.79 1.56 -16.94
C ASN A 332 18.80 0.80 -16.02
N PRO A 333 18.16 1.47 -15.04
CA PRO A 333 17.21 0.81 -14.15
C PRO A 333 15.95 0.31 -14.88
N PRO A 334 15.21 -0.67 -14.31
CA PRO A 334 14.02 -1.24 -14.96
C PRO A 334 12.89 -0.21 -15.18
N TRP A 335 12.76 0.80 -14.32
CA TRP A 335 11.76 1.88 -14.49
C TRP A 335 12.16 2.94 -15.52
N LYS A 336 13.33 2.84 -16.17
CA LYS A 336 13.77 3.77 -17.22
C LYS A 336 12.93 3.62 -18.50
N SER A 337 12.56 2.40 -18.86
CA SER A 337 11.72 2.12 -20.02
C SER A 337 11.05 0.73 -19.94
N PRO A 338 9.93 0.49 -20.64
CA PRO A 338 9.31 -0.84 -20.71
C PRO A 338 10.25 -1.93 -21.24
N SER A 339 11.18 -1.56 -22.13
CA SER A 339 12.17 -2.48 -22.68
C SER A 339 13.20 -2.91 -21.63
N MET A 340 13.64 -1.98 -20.76
CA MET A 340 14.52 -2.33 -19.64
C MET A 340 13.81 -3.22 -18.63
N LEU A 341 12.54 -2.97 -18.32
CA LEU A 341 11.76 -3.86 -17.47
C LEU A 341 11.75 -5.30 -18.02
N ARG A 342 11.48 -5.49 -19.32
CA ARG A 342 11.52 -6.82 -19.95
C ARG A 342 12.90 -7.46 -19.82
N TYR A 343 13.97 -6.69 -20.05
CA TYR A 343 15.34 -7.17 -19.86
C TYR A 343 15.59 -7.66 -18.43
N TYR A 344 15.15 -6.92 -17.40
CA TYR A 344 15.30 -7.36 -16.00
C TYR A 344 14.47 -8.61 -15.66
N LEU A 345 13.25 -8.72 -16.21
CA LEU A 345 12.42 -9.92 -16.07
C LEU A 345 13.02 -11.14 -16.79
N GLU A 346 13.80 -10.91 -17.84
CA GLU A 346 14.58 -11.95 -18.50
C GLU A 346 15.75 -12.40 -17.61
N ILE A 347 16.63 -11.50 -17.16
CA ILE A 347 17.86 -11.87 -16.42
C ILE A 347 17.60 -12.43 -15.02
N LEU A 348 16.47 -12.10 -14.41
CA LEU A 348 16.10 -12.55 -13.06
C LEU A 348 15.29 -13.85 -13.11
N GLN A 349 15.57 -14.75 -14.04
CA GLN A 349 14.95 -16.07 -14.07
C GLN A 349 15.78 -17.08 -13.26
N CYS A 350 15.09 -18.09 -12.72
CA CYS A 350 15.82 -19.21 -12.13
C CYS A 350 16.60 -19.91 -13.24
N PRO A 351 17.93 -20.10 -13.10
CA PRO A 351 18.74 -20.70 -14.15
C PRO A 351 18.33 -22.13 -14.48
N VAL A 352 17.73 -22.84 -13.51
CA VAL A 352 17.37 -24.25 -13.70
C VAL A 352 15.98 -24.43 -14.30
N CYS A 353 14.93 -23.88 -13.67
CA CYS A 353 13.57 -24.04 -14.19
C CYS A 353 13.18 -22.99 -15.23
N LYS A 354 13.99 -21.94 -15.41
CA LYS A 354 13.72 -20.79 -16.29
C LYS A 354 12.35 -20.12 -16.03
N ASN A 355 11.83 -20.32 -14.82
CA ASN A 355 10.65 -19.63 -14.33
C ASN A 355 11.09 -18.36 -13.60
N GLY A 356 10.27 -17.31 -13.68
CA GLY A 356 10.59 -15.92 -13.31
C GLY A 356 11.18 -15.68 -11.91
N ALA A 357 11.32 -14.40 -11.56
CA ALA A 357 12.04 -13.94 -10.36
C ALA A 357 11.67 -14.61 -9.05
N TRP A 358 10.40 -14.99 -8.84
CA TRP A 358 9.99 -15.72 -7.64
C TRP A 358 10.71 -17.08 -7.50
N SER A 359 10.82 -17.85 -8.58
CA SER A 359 11.49 -19.15 -8.53
C SER A 359 13.00 -19.02 -8.25
N LEU A 360 13.61 -17.93 -8.73
CA LEU A 360 15.00 -17.60 -8.39
C LEU A 360 15.11 -17.25 -6.91
N MET A 361 14.26 -16.36 -6.39
CA MET A 361 14.23 -16.02 -4.97
C MET A 361 14.02 -17.25 -4.08
N GLU A 362 13.05 -18.09 -4.40
CA GLU A 362 12.76 -19.31 -3.65
C GLU A 362 13.98 -20.24 -3.58
N MET A 363 14.69 -20.43 -4.70
CA MET A 363 15.95 -21.17 -4.72
C MET A 363 16.99 -20.55 -3.77
N LEU A 364 17.21 -19.23 -3.87
CA LEU A 364 18.24 -18.54 -3.09
C LEU A 364 17.94 -18.63 -1.59
N VAL A 365 16.69 -18.38 -1.19
CA VAL A 365 16.27 -18.46 0.21
C VAL A 365 16.40 -19.87 0.75
N ARG A 366 15.94 -20.88 -0.01
CA ARG A 366 16.09 -22.29 0.38
C ARG A 366 17.56 -22.67 0.54
N SER A 367 18.43 -22.24 -0.37
CA SER A 367 19.86 -22.52 -0.26
C SER A 367 20.53 -21.83 0.93
N CYS A 368 20.08 -20.62 1.29
CA CYS A 368 20.59 -19.89 2.44
C CYS A 368 20.10 -20.48 3.77
N LEU A 369 18.85 -20.95 3.85
CA LEU A 369 18.23 -21.43 5.08
C LEU A 369 18.40 -22.94 5.33
N TYR A 370 18.38 -23.78 4.30
CA TYR A 370 18.35 -25.24 4.42
C TYR A 370 19.49 -25.90 3.65
N TYR A 371 20.17 -26.86 4.29
CA TYR A 371 21.32 -27.60 3.72
C TYR A 371 20.95 -28.65 2.65
N ASN A 372 19.69 -28.74 2.18
CA ASN A 372 19.30 -29.74 1.18
C ASN A 372 18.27 -29.27 0.15
N ASN A 373 18.60 -29.56 -1.11
CA ASN A 373 17.80 -29.55 -2.34
C ASN A 373 16.99 -28.27 -2.63
N ILE A 374 17.69 -27.35 -3.29
CA ILE A 374 17.14 -26.45 -4.30
C ILE A 374 16.27 -27.25 -5.27
N CYS A 375 15.33 -26.57 -5.93
CA CYS A 375 14.35 -27.11 -6.88
C CYS A 375 14.91 -28.10 -7.92
N HIS A 376 16.24 -28.17 -8.12
CA HIS A 376 16.96 -29.26 -8.78
C HIS A 376 18.36 -29.40 -8.16
N SER A 377 18.78 -30.62 -7.80
CA SER A 377 20.06 -30.90 -7.15
C SER A 377 21.26 -30.65 -8.09
N VAL A 378 22.22 -29.82 -7.67
CA VAL A 378 23.60 -29.87 -8.18
C VAL A 378 24.54 -30.02 -6.97
N THR A 379 25.01 -31.26 -6.83
CA THR A 379 26.19 -31.85 -6.16
C THR A 379 26.88 -31.28 -4.89
N ASP A 380 27.14 -32.26 -4.01
CA ASP A 380 28.17 -32.50 -2.97
C ASP A 380 28.36 -31.52 -1.76
N PRO A 381 28.24 -31.98 -0.49
CA PRO A 381 28.19 -31.12 0.71
C PRO A 381 29.51 -30.43 1.13
N LYS A 382 30.60 -30.54 0.35
CA LYS A 382 31.95 -30.16 0.79
C LYS A 382 32.39 -28.74 0.41
N THR A 383 31.69 -28.04 -0.49
CA THR A 383 32.00 -26.66 -0.96
C THR A 383 31.13 -25.55 -0.32
N THR A 384 30.43 -25.90 0.78
CA THR A 384 29.17 -25.29 1.25
C THR A 384 29.15 -23.82 1.70
N ASN A 385 30.28 -23.17 1.99
CA ASN A 385 30.27 -21.79 2.51
C ASN A 385 30.40 -20.70 1.44
N VAL A 386 31.12 -20.94 0.34
CA VAL A 386 31.34 -19.92 -0.71
C VAL A 386 30.04 -19.66 -1.48
N ASP A 387 29.32 -20.72 -1.83
CA ASP A 387 28.05 -20.65 -2.58
C ASP A 387 26.96 -19.87 -1.81
N ARG A 388 26.91 -20.04 -0.48
CA ARG A 388 25.98 -19.30 0.40
C ARG A 388 26.22 -17.80 0.40
N THR A 389 27.48 -17.39 0.40
CA THR A 389 27.82 -15.96 0.36
C THR A 389 27.39 -15.34 -0.97
N PHE A 390 27.54 -16.07 -2.08
CA PHE A 390 27.04 -15.64 -3.38
C PHE A 390 25.51 -15.56 -3.40
N HIS A 391 24.80 -16.59 -2.94
CA HIS A 391 23.34 -16.60 -2.89
C HIS A 391 22.78 -15.46 -2.03
N LYS A 392 23.38 -15.22 -0.85
CA LYS A 392 23.03 -14.08 -0.01
C LYS A 392 23.23 -12.76 -0.76
N LYS A 393 24.39 -12.54 -1.38
CA LYS A 393 24.67 -11.31 -2.16
C LYS A 393 23.70 -11.12 -3.32
N LEU A 394 23.31 -12.20 -4.00
CA LEU A 394 22.32 -12.14 -5.08
C LEU A 394 20.92 -11.80 -4.55
N LEU A 395 20.53 -12.39 -3.43
CA LEU A 395 19.28 -12.03 -2.74
C LEU A 395 19.31 -10.57 -2.26
N THR A 396 20.45 -10.07 -1.77
CA THR A 396 20.66 -8.66 -1.42
C THR A 396 20.54 -7.75 -2.64
N PHE A 397 21.08 -8.15 -3.80
CA PHE A 397 20.90 -7.41 -5.04
C PHE A 397 19.41 -7.29 -5.43
N ILE A 398 18.65 -8.40 -5.37
CA ILE A 398 17.21 -8.41 -5.66
C ILE A 398 16.44 -7.51 -4.68
N MET A 399 16.79 -7.56 -3.39
CA MET A 399 16.20 -6.69 -2.38
C MET A 399 16.50 -5.20 -2.67
N ASN A 400 17.75 -4.84 -2.97
CA ASN A 400 18.13 -3.46 -3.32
C ASN A 400 17.41 -2.97 -4.59
N LEU A 401 17.18 -3.87 -5.57
CA LEU A 401 16.39 -3.57 -6.76
C LEU A 401 14.96 -3.20 -6.40
N PHE A 402 14.31 -4.00 -5.54
CA PHE A 402 12.96 -3.75 -5.05
C PHE A 402 12.85 -2.44 -4.27
N GLU A 403 13.79 -2.17 -3.36
CA GLU A 403 13.84 -0.89 -2.63
C GLU A 403 14.01 0.28 -3.58
N ALA A 404 14.85 0.15 -4.61
CA ALA A 404 15.05 1.20 -5.60
C ALA A 404 13.80 1.43 -6.47
N GLU A 405 13.04 0.39 -6.81
CA GLU A 405 11.74 0.50 -7.49
C GLU A 405 10.72 1.26 -6.61
N VAL A 406 10.63 0.90 -5.33
CA VAL A 406 9.76 1.58 -4.35
C VAL A 406 10.15 3.05 -4.19
N LEU A 407 11.45 3.35 -4.11
CA LEU A 407 11.96 4.72 -4.06
C LEU A 407 11.62 5.50 -5.34
N ALA A 408 11.75 4.90 -6.51
CA ALA A 408 11.37 5.52 -7.78
C ALA A 408 9.87 5.83 -7.84
N LEU A 409 9.03 4.91 -7.37
CA LEU A 409 7.58 5.12 -7.25
C LEU A 409 7.23 6.24 -6.28
N ARG A 410 7.89 6.27 -5.11
CA ARG A 410 7.72 7.33 -4.11
C ARG A 410 8.09 8.71 -4.69
N ARG A 411 9.19 8.79 -5.45
CA ARG A 411 9.58 10.03 -6.16
C ARG A 411 8.53 10.43 -7.18
N ARG A 412 8.06 9.48 -7.99
CA ARG A 412 7.01 9.73 -8.99
C ARG A 412 5.72 10.20 -8.34
N LEU A 413 5.36 9.68 -7.17
CA LEU A 413 4.22 10.13 -6.38
C LEU A 413 4.43 11.57 -5.85
N TYR A 414 5.64 11.89 -5.40
CA TYR A 414 6.02 13.23 -4.94
C TYR A 414 6.09 14.28 -6.07
N GLU A 415 6.57 13.91 -7.27
CA GLU A 415 6.79 14.82 -8.40
C GLU A 415 5.61 14.89 -9.38
N GLY A 416 4.94 13.76 -9.63
CA GLY A 416 3.82 13.64 -10.57
C GLY A 416 2.56 14.36 -10.11
N SER A 417 2.50 14.76 -8.85
CA SER A 417 1.41 15.55 -8.26
C SER A 417 1.35 17.01 -8.74
N ASP A 418 2.33 17.46 -9.53
CA ASP A 418 2.32 18.77 -10.22
C ASP A 418 1.79 18.69 -11.68
N SER A 419 1.51 17.49 -12.20
CA SER A 419 1.09 17.28 -13.60
C SER A 419 -0.39 16.87 -13.70
N HIS A 420 -1.16 17.53 -14.57
CA HIS A 420 -2.59 17.25 -14.79
C HIS A 420 -2.89 15.91 -15.51
N ASN A 421 -1.93 14.98 -15.57
CA ASN A 421 -2.11 13.69 -16.23
C ASN A 421 -2.30 12.57 -15.19
N PRO A 422 -3.27 11.65 -15.38
CA PRO A 422 -3.47 10.53 -14.47
C PRO A 422 -2.20 9.67 -14.40
N LEU A 423 -1.69 9.41 -13.19
CA LEU A 423 -0.57 8.50 -12.99
C LEU A 423 -1.02 7.06 -13.29
N VAL A 424 -0.66 6.56 -14.47
CA VAL A 424 -0.78 5.12 -14.76
C VAL A 424 0.24 4.35 -13.91
N MET A 425 -0.22 3.35 -13.17
CA MET A 425 0.64 2.48 -12.35
C MET A 425 1.67 1.80 -13.25
N PRO A 426 2.99 1.99 -13.01
CA PRO A 426 4.01 1.36 -13.83
C PRO A 426 4.14 -0.13 -13.47
N GLN A 427 4.41 -0.95 -14.47
CA GLN A 427 4.84 -2.33 -14.25
C GLN A 427 6.25 -2.33 -13.65
N THR A 428 6.49 -3.20 -12.68
CA THR A 428 7.78 -3.32 -11.97
C THR A 428 8.20 -4.78 -11.84
N VAL A 429 9.49 -5.03 -11.57
CA VAL A 429 10.00 -6.38 -11.31
C VAL A 429 9.35 -6.92 -10.04
N LEU A 430 9.20 -6.10 -9.00
CA LEU A 430 8.52 -6.47 -7.76
C LEU A 430 7.08 -6.93 -8.01
N LEU A 431 6.29 -6.17 -8.77
CA LEU A 431 4.91 -6.52 -9.09
C LEU A 431 4.84 -7.86 -9.83
N ASN A 432 5.69 -8.04 -10.84
CA ASN A 432 5.75 -9.27 -11.63
C ASN A 432 6.29 -10.46 -10.84
N THR A 433 7.00 -10.22 -9.73
CA THR A 433 7.48 -11.29 -8.85
C THR A 433 6.36 -11.83 -7.97
N PHE A 434 5.55 -10.93 -7.38
CA PHE A 434 4.59 -11.27 -6.33
C PHE A 434 3.11 -11.29 -6.75
N TRP A 435 2.72 -10.67 -7.87
CA TRP A 435 1.30 -10.50 -8.27
C TRP A 435 1.02 -10.78 -9.75
N LEU A 436 1.73 -11.72 -10.38
CA LEU A 436 1.53 -12.14 -11.79
C LEU A 436 0.04 -12.32 -12.16
N GLY A 437 -0.58 -11.26 -12.70
CA GLY A 437 -1.95 -11.24 -13.22
C GLY A 437 -3.09 -11.13 -12.19
N ASN A 438 -2.82 -10.88 -10.90
CA ASN A 438 -3.87 -10.81 -9.88
C ASN A 438 -3.59 -9.69 -8.85
N ASP A 439 -3.95 -8.45 -9.21
CA ASP A 439 -3.66 -7.24 -8.41
C ASP A 439 -4.70 -6.95 -7.30
N SER A 440 -5.57 -7.91 -6.96
CA SER A 440 -6.75 -7.65 -6.12
C SER A 440 -6.54 -7.90 -4.63
N VAL A 441 -5.55 -8.70 -4.23
CA VAL A 441 -5.35 -9.12 -2.83
C VAL A 441 -3.87 -9.05 -2.45
N LEU A 442 -3.58 -8.44 -1.31
CA LEU A 442 -2.23 -8.35 -0.74
C LEU A 442 -1.71 -9.75 -0.37
N LEU A 443 -2.45 -10.47 0.46
CA LEU A 443 -2.04 -11.77 0.96
C LEU A 443 -2.25 -12.86 -0.11
N ASN A 444 -1.14 -13.43 -0.60
CA ASN A 444 -1.17 -14.47 -1.62
C ASN A 444 -0.20 -15.61 -1.27
N LYS A 445 -0.18 -16.68 -2.08
CA LYS A 445 0.66 -17.86 -1.82
C LYS A 445 2.15 -17.52 -1.65
N GLN A 446 2.69 -16.62 -2.48
CA GLN A 446 4.11 -16.25 -2.44
C GLN A 446 4.43 -15.43 -1.19
N ILE A 447 3.57 -14.47 -0.84
CA ILE A 447 3.74 -13.65 0.37
C ILE A 447 3.61 -14.52 1.64
N ASN A 448 2.68 -15.48 1.67
CA ASN A 448 2.56 -16.42 2.80
C ASN A 448 3.84 -17.24 3.00
N ILE A 449 4.38 -17.78 1.92
CA ILE A 449 5.65 -18.52 1.96
C ILE A 449 6.80 -17.63 2.47
N LEU A 450 6.86 -16.36 2.02
CA LEU A 450 7.85 -15.40 2.50
C LEU A 450 7.72 -15.14 4.01
N ILE A 451 6.49 -14.92 4.50
CA ILE A 451 6.24 -14.70 5.94
C ILE A 451 6.65 -15.93 6.74
N ASP A 452 6.29 -17.13 6.29
CA ASP A 452 6.65 -18.37 6.95
C ASP A 452 8.19 -18.52 7.03
N TRP A 453 8.93 -18.15 5.98
CA TRP A 453 10.40 -18.13 6.01
C TRP A 453 10.96 -17.09 6.97
N ILE A 454 10.37 -15.90 7.05
CA ILE A 454 10.78 -14.86 8.00
C ILE A 454 10.60 -15.38 9.43
N ILE A 455 9.39 -15.86 9.75
CA ILE A 455 9.05 -16.36 11.07
C ILE A 455 9.96 -17.53 11.45
N TYR A 456 10.17 -18.48 10.55
CA TYR A 456 11.11 -19.58 10.76
C TYR A 456 12.53 -19.07 11.05
N SER A 457 13.03 -18.13 10.25
CA SER A 457 14.40 -17.59 10.40
C SER A 457 14.58 -16.85 11.73
N TYR A 458 13.56 -16.11 12.19
CA TYR A 458 13.57 -15.47 13.50
C TYR A 458 13.50 -16.49 14.64
N ARG A 459 12.76 -17.59 14.52
CA ARG A 459 12.79 -18.68 15.51
C ARG A 459 14.17 -19.32 15.62
N GLU A 460 14.81 -19.56 14.48
CA GLU A 460 16.16 -20.15 14.43
C GLU A 460 17.23 -19.20 14.99
N LYS A 461 17.02 -17.88 14.89
CA LYS A 461 17.91 -16.85 15.45
C LYS A 461 18.08 -16.97 16.98
N TYR A 462 17.06 -17.46 17.70
CA TYR A 462 17.15 -17.69 19.15
C TYR A 462 17.69 -19.07 19.53
N ARG A 463 17.67 -20.02 18.59
CA ARG A 463 18.17 -21.38 18.81
C ARG A 463 19.63 -21.56 18.42
N THR A 464 20.12 -20.74 17.49
CA THR A 464 21.45 -20.85 16.91
C THR A 464 22.18 -19.51 16.92
N THR A 465 23.47 -19.52 17.26
CA THR A 465 24.35 -18.34 17.17
C THR A 465 24.84 -18.09 15.73
N ASP A 466 24.15 -18.65 14.73
CA ASP A 466 24.51 -18.55 13.32
C ASP A 466 24.15 -17.15 12.78
N VAL A 467 25.16 -16.27 12.78
CA VAL A 467 25.08 -14.90 12.26
C VAL A 467 24.54 -14.85 10.84
N PHE A 468 24.84 -15.86 10.01
CA PHE A 468 24.39 -15.89 8.62
C PHE A 468 22.87 -16.01 8.51
N LYS A 469 22.24 -16.87 9.33
CA LYS A 469 20.78 -16.99 9.36
C LYS A 469 20.11 -15.70 9.84
N HIS A 470 20.75 -14.98 10.76
CA HIS A 470 20.23 -13.70 11.28
C HIS A 470 20.20 -12.64 10.16
N GLU A 471 21.27 -12.54 9.38
CA GLU A 471 21.34 -11.64 8.23
C GLU A 471 20.28 -11.97 7.17
N ILE A 472 20.00 -13.25 6.93
CA ILE A 472 18.94 -13.67 6.00
C ILE A 472 17.56 -13.29 6.54
N ALA A 473 17.31 -13.45 7.85
CA ALA A 473 16.05 -13.06 8.46
C ALA A 473 15.78 -11.56 8.29
N GLU A 474 16.81 -10.73 8.51
CA GLU A 474 16.74 -9.28 8.29
C GLU A 474 16.50 -8.94 6.82
N LEU A 475 17.22 -9.61 5.90
CA LEU A 475 17.05 -9.41 4.46
C LEU A 475 15.64 -9.75 3.97
N LEU A 476 15.06 -10.87 4.42
CA LEU A 476 13.69 -11.25 4.08
C LEU A 476 12.67 -10.25 4.64
N ASN A 477 12.91 -9.74 5.85
CA ASN A 477 12.06 -8.73 6.46
C ASN A 477 12.12 -7.39 5.68
N SER A 478 13.30 -7.02 5.16
CA SER A 478 13.44 -5.88 4.23
C SER A 478 12.63 -6.08 2.95
N VAL A 479 12.67 -7.28 2.36
CA VAL A 479 11.82 -7.61 1.19
C VAL A 479 10.34 -7.45 1.51
N LEU A 480 9.87 -7.99 2.64
CA LEU A 480 8.48 -7.84 3.07
C LEU A 480 8.10 -6.36 3.29
N GLY A 481 9.00 -5.57 3.86
CA GLY A 481 8.81 -4.13 3.99
C GLY A 481 8.65 -3.42 2.63
N ALA A 482 9.51 -3.74 1.65
CA ALA A 482 9.41 -3.17 0.30
C ALA A 482 8.09 -3.54 -0.39
N ILE A 483 7.60 -4.79 -0.21
CA ILE A 483 6.30 -5.26 -0.71
C ILE A 483 5.15 -4.44 -0.12
N VAL A 484 5.14 -4.21 1.20
CA VAL A 484 4.10 -3.42 1.87
C VAL A 484 4.14 -1.95 1.44
N GLU A 485 5.33 -1.35 1.39
CA GLU A 485 5.51 0.02 0.91
C GLU A 485 5.02 0.19 -0.54
N TYR A 486 5.38 -0.75 -1.41
CA TYR A 486 4.88 -0.80 -2.79
C TYR A 486 3.35 -0.84 -2.83
N TRP A 487 2.74 -1.73 -2.04
CA TRP A 487 1.28 -1.90 -2.01
C TRP A 487 0.56 -0.62 -1.57
N ILE A 488 1.05 0.03 -0.52
CA ILE A 488 0.48 1.29 -0.02
C ILE A 488 0.64 2.41 -1.05
N ILE A 489 1.83 2.58 -1.63
CA ILE A 489 2.08 3.57 -2.69
C ILE A 489 1.19 3.31 -3.90
N SER A 490 1.00 2.04 -4.29
CA SER A 490 0.10 1.66 -5.38
C SER A 490 -1.35 2.05 -5.08
N GLY A 491 -1.78 1.89 -3.82
CA GLY A 491 -3.07 2.34 -3.33
C GLY A 491 -3.27 3.84 -3.49
N PHE A 492 -2.26 4.65 -3.13
CA PHE A 492 -2.31 6.11 -3.31
C PHE A 492 -2.36 6.52 -4.79
N ILE A 493 -1.62 5.83 -5.67
CA ILE A 493 -1.63 6.10 -7.12
C ILE A 493 -2.99 5.75 -7.72
N MET A 494 -3.62 4.67 -7.25
CA MET A 494 -4.90 4.15 -7.76
C MET A 494 -6.13 4.73 -7.06
N ASP A 495 -5.94 5.65 -6.10
CA ASP A 495 -6.97 6.23 -5.23
C ASP A 495 -7.83 5.17 -4.50
N ARG A 496 -7.15 4.20 -3.88
CA ARG A 496 -7.76 3.10 -3.11
C ARG A 496 -7.15 3.04 -1.71
N ASN A 497 -8.01 2.88 -0.70
CA ASN A 497 -7.55 2.64 0.66
C ASN A 497 -7.09 1.19 0.83
N MET A 498 -5.78 0.96 0.70
CA MET A 498 -5.17 -0.36 0.86
C MET A 498 -4.78 -0.69 2.32
N LEU A 499 -4.89 0.27 3.24
CA LEU A 499 -4.51 0.08 4.65
C LEU A 499 -5.27 -1.06 5.35
N PRO A 500 -6.58 -1.29 5.12
CA PRO A 500 -7.30 -2.43 5.70
C PRO A 500 -6.68 -3.78 5.33
N SER A 501 -6.25 -3.97 4.08
CA SER A 501 -5.62 -5.24 3.67
C SER A 501 -4.30 -5.51 4.39
N VAL A 502 -3.55 -4.45 4.75
CA VAL A 502 -2.32 -4.57 5.53
C VAL A 502 -2.65 -4.86 7.00
N ALA A 503 -3.65 -4.17 7.55
CA ALA A 503 -4.01 -4.25 8.96
C ALA A 503 -4.76 -5.54 9.32
N ASP A 504 -5.79 -5.89 8.56
CA ASP A 504 -6.71 -6.96 8.90
C ASP A 504 -6.25 -8.32 8.36
N ASP A 505 -5.68 -8.38 7.15
CA ASP A 505 -5.23 -9.65 6.56
C ASP A 505 -3.78 -9.96 6.94
N LEU A 506 -2.84 -9.10 6.56
CA LEU A 506 -1.40 -9.37 6.69
C LEU A 506 -0.93 -9.33 8.16
N ALA A 507 -1.24 -8.26 8.88
CA ALA A 507 -0.78 -8.13 10.26
C ALA A 507 -1.44 -9.17 11.20
N SER A 508 -2.72 -9.50 11.01
CA SER A 508 -3.38 -10.58 11.75
C SER A 508 -2.74 -11.94 11.45
N TYR A 509 -2.45 -12.25 10.19
CA TYR A 509 -1.75 -13.48 9.81
C TYR A 509 -0.39 -13.60 10.49
N ILE A 510 0.41 -12.53 10.48
CA ILE A 510 1.72 -12.48 11.15
C ILE A 510 1.55 -12.66 12.67
N ALA A 511 0.58 -11.98 13.29
CA ALA A 511 0.36 -12.07 14.72
C ALA A 511 -0.09 -13.48 15.16
N ILE A 512 -0.92 -14.17 14.38
CA ILE A 512 -1.32 -15.56 14.63
C ILE A 512 -0.12 -16.52 14.41
N SER A 513 0.68 -16.27 13.38
CA SER A 513 1.83 -17.11 13.05
C SER A 513 3.00 -16.98 14.03
N CYS A 514 2.99 -15.92 14.85
CA CYS A 514 3.93 -15.67 15.94
C CYS A 514 3.36 -15.98 17.34
N ASP A 515 2.22 -16.68 17.44
CA ASP A 515 1.55 -16.97 18.74
C ASP A 515 2.42 -17.82 19.69
N ASP A 516 3.38 -18.57 19.15
CA ASP A 516 4.35 -19.38 19.91
C ASP A 516 5.65 -18.64 20.27
N PHE A 517 5.77 -17.35 19.94
CA PHE A 517 6.96 -16.56 20.31
C PHE A 517 6.90 -16.14 21.78
N SER A 518 8.04 -16.20 22.45
CA SER A 518 8.24 -15.55 23.75
C SER A 518 8.17 -14.02 23.64
N TYR A 519 7.98 -13.34 24.77
CA TYR A 519 7.87 -11.88 24.79
C TYR A 519 9.12 -11.16 24.24
N GLU A 520 10.32 -11.71 24.49
CA GLU A 520 11.57 -11.16 23.95
C GLU A 520 11.71 -11.40 22.44
N GLU A 521 11.29 -12.58 21.96
CA GLU A 521 11.23 -12.89 20.54
C GLU A 521 10.30 -11.94 19.79
N LEU A 522 9.10 -11.70 20.32
CA LEU A 522 8.14 -10.73 19.77
C LEU A 522 8.71 -9.31 19.74
N LYS A 523 9.37 -8.87 20.83
CA LYS A 523 9.93 -7.52 20.94
C LYS A 523 10.99 -7.27 19.86
N VAL A 524 11.92 -8.21 19.66
CA VAL A 524 12.96 -8.09 18.64
C VAL A 524 12.38 -8.22 17.23
N PHE A 525 11.49 -9.20 17.02
CA PHE A 525 10.83 -9.41 15.73
C PHE A 525 10.08 -8.15 15.27
N ILE A 526 9.20 -7.59 16.10
CA ILE A 526 8.43 -6.39 15.76
C ILE A 526 9.34 -5.17 15.58
N SER A 527 10.42 -5.08 16.35
CA SER A 527 11.40 -4.00 16.21
C SER A 527 12.22 -4.09 14.92
N SER A 528 12.38 -5.29 14.36
CA SER A 528 13.12 -5.54 13.13
C SER A 528 12.33 -5.26 11.85
N ILE A 529 11.00 -5.10 11.94
CA ILE A 529 10.15 -4.83 10.77
C ILE A 529 10.54 -3.49 10.16
N SER A 530 10.98 -3.54 8.89
CA SER A 530 11.53 -2.39 8.17
C SER A 530 10.46 -1.36 7.76
N SER A 531 9.26 -1.80 7.36
CA SER A 531 8.14 -0.90 7.05
C SER A 531 7.47 -0.42 8.33
N LEU A 532 7.42 0.91 8.52
CA LEU A 532 6.77 1.53 9.67
C LEU A 532 5.26 1.24 9.69
N TRP A 533 4.62 1.19 8.52
CA TRP A 533 3.22 0.82 8.36
C TRP A 533 2.97 -0.61 8.87
N LEU A 534 3.74 -1.58 8.37
CA LEU A 534 3.59 -2.98 8.78
C LEU A 534 3.88 -3.14 10.28
N ALA A 535 4.96 -2.54 10.78
CA ALA A 535 5.35 -2.61 12.18
C ALA A 535 4.25 -2.08 13.11
N MET A 536 3.58 -0.98 12.71
CA MET A 536 2.47 -0.41 13.45
C MET A 536 1.26 -1.36 13.52
N PHE A 537 0.83 -1.92 12.39
CA PHE A 537 -0.33 -2.82 12.37
C PHE A 537 -0.05 -4.19 13.00
N VAL A 538 1.15 -4.75 12.83
CA VAL A 538 1.56 -5.99 13.51
C VAL A 538 1.60 -5.77 15.02
N ALA A 539 2.10 -4.62 15.48
CA ALA A 539 2.07 -4.29 16.90
C ALA A 539 0.63 -4.20 17.45
N GLU A 540 -0.31 -3.61 16.70
CA GLU A 540 -1.74 -3.59 17.10
C GLU A 540 -2.34 -5.00 17.12
N ALA A 541 -2.09 -5.82 16.11
CA ALA A 541 -2.60 -7.19 16.03
C ALA A 541 -2.09 -8.06 17.18
N VAL A 542 -0.79 -8.00 17.49
CA VAL A 542 -0.19 -8.68 18.64
C VAL A 542 -0.74 -8.14 19.96
N PHE A 543 -0.91 -6.82 20.08
CA PHE A 543 -1.54 -6.20 21.26
C PHE A 543 -2.97 -6.72 21.46
N LYS A 544 -3.77 -6.81 20.40
CA LYS A 544 -5.14 -7.34 20.43
C LYS A 544 -5.16 -8.81 20.84
N ASN A 545 -4.32 -9.65 20.25
CA ASN A 545 -4.23 -11.07 20.56
C ASN A 545 -3.84 -11.28 22.03
N LEU A 546 -2.87 -10.52 22.55
CA LEU A 546 -2.41 -10.69 23.93
C LEU A 546 -3.34 -10.07 24.96
N TYR A 547 -4.04 -8.97 24.66
CA TYR A 547 -4.83 -8.24 25.65
C TYR A 547 -6.31 -8.65 25.64
N PHE A 548 -6.90 -8.96 24.47
CA PHE A 548 -8.34 -9.06 24.28
C PHE A 548 -8.88 -10.44 23.90
N GLN A 549 -8.15 -11.53 24.20
CA GLN A 549 -8.64 -12.91 24.01
C GLN A 549 -10.05 -13.18 24.60
N ASN A 550 -10.59 -12.29 25.46
CA ASN A 550 -11.93 -12.43 26.08
C ASN A 550 -12.82 -11.17 26.13
N SER A 551 -12.55 -10.06 25.41
CA SER A 551 -13.42 -8.86 25.49
C SER A 551 -14.00 -8.45 24.14
N THR A 552 -15.33 -8.45 24.07
CA THR A 552 -16.17 -8.33 22.86
C THR A 552 -16.48 -6.88 22.42
N LEU A 553 -15.74 -5.87 22.89
CA LEU A 553 -16.09 -4.47 22.65
C LEU A 553 -14.91 -3.61 22.17
N LEU A 554 -14.23 -4.02 21.10
CA LEU A 554 -13.27 -3.16 20.43
C LEU A 554 -13.78 -2.80 19.03
N SER A 555 -13.72 -1.51 18.68
CA SER A 555 -14.08 -1.05 17.33
C SER A 555 -13.16 -1.70 16.29
N ASN A 556 -13.76 -2.26 15.23
CA ASN A 556 -13.08 -2.77 14.03
C ASN A 556 -12.49 -1.64 13.16
N GLU A 557 -12.58 -0.38 13.60
CA GLU A 557 -11.90 0.72 12.91
C GLU A 557 -10.37 0.52 12.89
N LEU A 558 -9.76 0.98 11.79
CA LEU A 558 -8.30 1.06 11.63
C LEU A 558 -7.65 1.78 12.82
N LEU A 559 -6.37 1.46 13.07
CA LEU A 559 -5.60 2.13 14.11
C LEU A 559 -5.58 3.65 13.89
N SER A 560 -5.95 4.39 14.94
CA SER A 560 -5.92 5.85 15.01
C SER A 560 -5.39 6.29 16.37
N LEU A 561 -4.80 7.49 16.46
CA LEU A 561 -4.39 8.11 17.72
C LEU A 561 -5.57 8.19 18.68
N GLN A 562 -6.77 8.47 18.19
CA GLN A 562 -7.96 8.51 19.02
C GLN A 562 -8.20 7.15 19.68
N LYS A 563 -8.17 6.05 18.91
CA LYS A 563 -8.31 4.69 19.43
C LYS A 563 -7.20 4.35 20.43
N MET A 564 -5.96 4.76 20.15
CA MET A 564 -4.85 4.55 21.07
C MET A 564 -5.06 5.25 22.41
N VAL A 565 -5.45 6.53 22.38
CA VAL A 565 -5.65 7.34 23.59
C VAL A 565 -6.94 6.96 24.33
N SER A 566 -8.04 6.66 23.63
CA SER A 566 -9.33 6.39 24.25
C SER A 566 -9.51 4.94 24.70
N CYS A 567 -8.87 3.99 24.02
CA CYS A 567 -9.06 2.56 24.26
C CYS A 567 -7.81 1.88 24.84
N TYR A 568 -6.62 2.14 24.30
CA TYR A 568 -5.39 1.43 24.71
C TYR A 568 -4.68 2.06 25.91
N LEU A 569 -4.66 3.38 25.99
CA LEU A 569 -4.01 4.07 27.12
C LEU A 569 -4.72 3.81 28.47
N PRO A 570 -6.06 3.84 28.57
CA PRO A 570 -6.75 3.55 29.85
C PRO A 570 -6.66 2.07 30.23
N THR A 571 -6.60 1.17 29.26
CA THR A 571 -6.45 -0.28 29.50
C THR A 571 -5.07 -0.63 30.03
N LEU A 572 -4.03 0.07 29.59
CA LEU A 572 -2.70 0.02 30.20
C LEU A 572 -2.74 0.50 31.67
N GLN A 573 -3.46 1.59 31.96
CA GLN A 573 -3.61 2.11 33.33
C GLN A 573 -4.40 1.17 34.27
N ALA A 574 -5.54 0.64 33.82
CA ALA A 574 -6.34 -0.30 34.62
C ALA A 574 -5.59 -1.62 34.85
N GLY A 575 -4.88 -2.09 33.83
CA GLY A 575 -3.99 -3.24 33.93
C GLY A 575 -2.92 -3.04 34.98
N VAL A 576 -2.39 -1.81 35.16
CA VAL A 576 -1.38 -1.43 36.17
C VAL A 576 -1.91 -1.44 37.62
N CYS A 577 -3.22 -1.42 37.84
CA CYS A 577 -3.84 -1.28 39.17
C CYS A 577 -4.50 -2.56 39.74
N GLU A 578 -4.72 -3.61 38.95
CA GLU A 578 -5.37 -4.83 39.45
C GLU A 578 -4.43 -5.73 40.27
N LYS A 579 -4.24 -5.39 41.55
CA LYS A 579 -3.85 -6.38 42.57
C LYS A 579 -5.05 -7.26 42.90
N GLY A 580 -5.13 -8.40 42.22
CA GLY A 580 -5.87 -9.58 42.69
C GLY A 580 -7.33 -9.67 42.21
N LYS A 581 -7.53 -10.29 41.05
CA LYS A 581 -8.65 -11.21 40.73
C LYS A 581 -8.52 -11.71 39.28
N MET A 582 -7.65 -12.70 39.05
CA MET A 582 -7.81 -13.54 37.85
C MET A 582 -9.04 -14.43 38.05
N GLN A 583 -10.11 -14.15 37.30
CA GLN A 583 -11.29 -14.99 37.27
C GLN A 583 -10.96 -16.34 36.62
N LYS A 584 -11.50 -17.42 37.21
CA LYS A 584 -11.35 -18.81 36.76
C LYS A 584 -11.66 -18.96 35.27
N GLU A 585 -10.66 -19.38 34.50
CA GLU A 585 -10.83 -19.85 33.13
C GLU A 585 -11.80 -21.05 33.10
N LYS A 586 -12.88 -20.92 32.34
CA LYS A 586 -13.82 -22.03 32.09
C LYS A 586 -13.19 -22.97 31.05
N LYS A 587 -13.19 -24.27 31.37
CA LYS A 587 -12.86 -25.37 30.44
C LYS A 587 -13.58 -25.17 29.09
N MET A 588 -12.82 -25.02 28.01
CA MET A 588 -13.31 -25.25 26.66
C MET A 588 -13.20 -26.74 26.32
N GLU A 589 -14.29 -27.29 25.79
CA GLU A 589 -14.36 -28.64 25.26
C GLU A 589 -13.49 -28.77 23.99
N ILE A 590 -12.72 -29.85 23.95
CA ILE A 590 -11.88 -30.26 22.82
C ILE A 590 -12.77 -30.52 21.61
N ARG A 591 -12.76 -29.59 20.64
CA ARG A 591 -12.88 -29.95 19.23
C ARG A 591 -11.47 -30.18 18.69
N PRO A 592 -11.23 -31.16 17.81
CA PRO A 592 -9.92 -31.36 17.23
C PRO A 592 -9.59 -30.13 16.38
N TRP A 593 -8.63 -29.33 16.84
CA TRP A 593 -8.02 -28.31 16.01
C TRP A 593 -7.17 -29.02 14.93
N PRO A 594 -7.32 -28.66 13.65
CA PRO A 594 -6.35 -29.10 12.64
C PRO A 594 -4.99 -28.47 12.96
N CYS A 595 -3.92 -29.21 12.70
CA CYS A 595 -2.51 -28.83 12.90
C CYS A 595 -2.22 -27.34 12.64
N SER A 596 -1.30 -26.78 13.42
CA SER A 596 -0.77 -25.43 13.22
C SER A 596 -0.31 -25.24 11.77
N GLU A 597 -0.81 -24.19 11.12
CA GLU A 597 -0.49 -23.88 9.71
C GLU A 597 1.00 -23.58 9.48
N SER A 598 1.82 -23.45 10.54
CA SER A 598 3.29 -23.44 10.47
C SER A 598 3.89 -24.75 9.94
N GLN A 599 3.14 -25.86 9.99
CA GLN A 599 3.51 -27.11 9.32
C GLN A 599 3.38 -27.05 7.80
N ARG A 600 2.65 -26.06 7.25
CA ARG A 600 2.55 -25.84 5.80
C ARG A 600 3.91 -25.48 5.23
N ALA A 601 4.75 -24.75 5.97
CA ALA A 601 6.13 -24.50 5.59
C ALA A 601 6.93 -25.81 5.50
N LEU A 602 6.92 -26.65 6.54
CA LEU A 602 7.60 -27.96 6.54
C LEU A 602 7.08 -28.92 5.44
N LEU A 603 5.77 -28.92 5.18
CA LEU A 603 5.13 -29.74 4.12
C LEU A 603 5.37 -29.17 2.70
N MET A 604 5.48 -27.84 2.54
CA MET A 604 5.90 -27.20 1.29
C MET A 604 7.40 -27.41 1.02
N LEU A 605 8.18 -27.68 2.07
CA LEU A 605 9.63 -27.92 2.03
C LEU A 605 9.99 -29.38 1.73
N SER A 606 9.09 -30.37 1.96
CA SER A 606 9.37 -31.79 1.73
C SER A 606 9.12 -32.30 0.30
N GLY A 607 8.69 -31.45 -0.63
CA GLY A 607 8.67 -31.78 -2.07
C GLY A 607 7.60 -32.79 -2.53
N ASP A 608 6.57 -33.08 -1.73
CA ASP A 608 5.50 -33.96 -2.18
C ASP A 608 4.44 -33.21 -3.00
N LYS A 609 4.21 -33.73 -4.22
CA LYS A 609 3.41 -33.15 -5.29
C LYS A 609 1.98 -32.79 -4.83
N GLN A 610 1.64 -31.50 -4.84
CA GLN A 610 0.25 -31.05 -4.93
C GLN A 610 -0.19 -31.06 -6.39
N ASN A 611 -0.80 -32.17 -6.82
CA ASN A 611 -1.68 -32.18 -7.99
C ASN A 611 -3.11 -32.48 -7.53
N GLN A 612 -4.04 -31.72 -8.11
CA GLN A 612 -5.50 -31.85 -8.08
C GLN A 612 -6.26 -30.99 -7.07
N THR A 613 -6.58 -29.78 -7.56
CA THR A 613 -7.93 -29.19 -7.56
C THR A 613 -9.06 -30.09 -7.04
N LYS A 614 -9.72 -29.65 -5.96
CA LYS A 614 -11.17 -29.81 -5.81
C LYS A 614 -11.77 -28.50 -5.32
N VAL A 615 -12.59 -27.96 -6.21
CA VAL A 615 -13.63 -26.95 -6.04
C VAL A 615 -14.29 -27.04 -4.66
N LEU A 616 -14.34 -25.91 -3.95
CA LEU A 616 -15.21 -25.72 -2.78
C LEU A 616 -16.67 -25.97 -3.20
N PRO A 617 -17.45 -26.80 -2.48
CA PRO A 617 -18.89 -26.75 -2.62
C PRO A 617 -19.46 -25.58 -1.83
N ASP A 618 -20.38 -24.87 -2.48
CA ASP A 618 -21.19 -23.79 -1.95
C ASP A 618 -21.90 -24.15 -0.64
N VAL A 619 -22.01 -23.14 0.22
CA VAL A 619 -22.78 -23.12 1.46
C VAL A 619 -24.26 -23.45 1.18
N PRO A 620 -24.89 -24.31 2.01
CA PRO A 620 -26.30 -24.15 2.29
C PRO A 620 -26.54 -23.91 3.79
N VAL A 621 -27.39 -22.91 4.01
CA VAL A 621 -28.04 -22.49 5.26
C VAL A 621 -28.59 -23.70 6.04
N GLN A 622 -28.24 -23.80 7.33
CA GLN A 622 -28.89 -24.73 8.25
C GLN A 622 -29.98 -24.03 9.06
N THR A 623 -31.22 -24.47 8.88
CA THR A 623 -32.27 -24.39 9.89
C THR A 623 -32.23 -25.63 10.79
N LYS A 624 -32.46 -25.39 12.08
CA LYS A 624 -32.61 -26.30 13.23
C LYS A 624 -33.25 -27.67 12.93
N ASP A 625 -32.74 -28.75 13.53
CA ASP A 625 -33.36 -29.41 14.70
C ASP A 625 -32.66 -30.74 15.12
N ASN A 626 -32.55 -30.88 16.45
CA ASN A 626 -32.55 -32.04 17.35
C ASN A 626 -32.17 -33.49 16.94
N SER A 627 -31.40 -34.09 17.88
CA SER A 627 -31.52 -35.44 18.48
C SER A 627 -30.55 -36.58 18.06
N ALA A 628 -29.77 -36.97 19.08
CA ALA A 628 -29.57 -38.32 19.62
C ALA A 628 -28.79 -39.44 18.87
N HIS A 629 -27.97 -40.10 19.72
CA HIS A 629 -27.45 -41.49 19.66
C HIS A 629 -26.13 -41.81 18.94
N LEU A 630 -25.13 -42.12 19.78
CA LEU A 630 -24.03 -43.06 19.52
C LEU A 630 -24.59 -44.49 19.30
N PRO A 631 -23.90 -45.37 18.55
CA PRO A 631 -23.24 -46.48 19.26
C PRO A 631 -21.91 -47.01 18.69
N LYS A 632 -21.22 -47.73 19.59
CA LYS A 632 -19.98 -48.51 19.51
C LYS A 632 -20.05 -49.72 18.56
N TYR A 633 -18.93 -50.12 17.94
CA TYR A 633 -18.51 -51.52 17.68
C TYR A 633 -16.97 -51.56 17.50
N LEU A 634 -16.15 -52.07 18.43
CA LEU A 634 -15.76 -53.47 18.73
C LEU A 634 -14.90 -54.20 17.68
N LYS A 635 -13.67 -54.52 18.13
CA LYS A 635 -12.59 -55.37 17.60
C LYS A 635 -13.05 -56.64 16.85
N ARG A 636 -12.30 -57.05 15.81
CA ARG A 636 -11.83 -58.45 15.70
C ARG A 636 -10.60 -58.63 14.79
N LYS A 637 -9.62 -59.36 15.33
CA LYS A 637 -8.43 -59.94 14.68
C LYS A 637 -8.82 -60.94 13.59
N ILE A 638 -8.05 -61.01 12.50
CA ILE A 638 -7.71 -62.28 11.82
C ILE A 638 -6.27 -62.17 11.25
N LYS A 639 -5.37 -63.02 11.74
CA LYS A 639 -4.21 -63.55 11.01
C LYS A 639 -4.66 -64.86 10.35
N PRO A 640 -4.08 -65.24 9.21
CA PRO A 640 -3.53 -66.59 9.15
C PRO A 640 -2.13 -66.65 8.55
N THR A 641 -1.46 -67.73 8.93
CA THR A 641 -0.08 -68.16 8.76
C THR A 641 0.00 -69.26 7.69
N VAL A 642 1.03 -69.32 6.84
CA VAL A 642 1.63 -70.54 6.20
C VAL A 642 3.05 -70.16 5.70
N LEU A 643 4.12 -70.61 6.39
CA LEU A 643 5.12 -71.65 6.04
C LEU A 643 6.01 -71.30 4.82
N HIS A 644 7.27 -70.88 5.05
CA HIS A 644 8.52 -71.65 5.12
C HIS A 644 9.18 -71.85 3.75
N ASP A 645 10.35 -71.23 3.56
CA ASP A 645 11.53 -71.89 3.02
C ASP A 645 12.79 -71.29 3.66
N LYS A 646 13.67 -72.17 4.12
CA LYS A 646 15.02 -71.87 4.60
C LYS A 646 15.94 -71.99 3.41
N GLU A 647 16.77 -70.98 3.18
CA GLU A 647 18.15 -71.20 2.72
C GLU A 647 19.03 -70.01 3.15
N ASN A 648 20.18 -70.35 3.72
CA ASN A 648 21.17 -69.46 4.34
C ASN A 648 21.81 -68.51 3.32
N CYS A 649 22.05 -67.25 3.71
CA CYS A 649 23.35 -66.63 3.47
C CYS A 649 23.65 -65.47 4.43
N HIS A 650 24.92 -65.36 4.77
CA HIS A 650 25.51 -64.56 5.84
C HIS A 650 25.30 -63.05 5.74
N SER A 651 25.27 -62.42 6.93
CA SER A 651 25.62 -61.02 7.23
C SER A 651 25.84 -60.08 6.04
N SER A 652 24.79 -59.35 5.66
CA SER A 652 24.94 -58.02 5.10
C SER A 652 24.18 -57.09 6.03
N ALA A 653 24.91 -56.22 6.73
CA ALA A 653 24.33 -55.10 7.46
C ALA A 653 23.36 -54.39 6.51
N LYS A 654 22.04 -54.56 6.75
CA LYS A 654 21.03 -53.73 6.11
C LYS A 654 21.42 -52.30 6.48
N GLN A 655 21.90 -51.56 5.49
CA GLN A 655 22.14 -50.13 5.59
C GLN A 655 20.81 -49.52 6.05
N MET A 656 20.71 -49.27 7.36
CA MET A 656 19.49 -48.79 7.98
C MET A 656 19.31 -47.39 7.41
N ASN A 657 18.28 -47.18 6.59
CA ASN A 657 18.06 -45.88 5.97
C ASN A 657 17.61 -44.91 7.08
N VAL A 658 18.59 -44.23 7.69
CA VAL A 658 18.47 -43.56 8.98
C VAL A 658 17.52 -42.37 8.95
N HIS A 659 17.30 -41.82 7.74
CA HIS A 659 16.42 -40.67 7.48
C HIS A 659 15.00 -41.07 7.06
N LYS A 660 14.65 -42.36 7.05
CA LYS A 660 13.29 -42.80 6.70
C LYS A 660 12.32 -42.47 7.83
N ILE A 661 11.28 -41.70 7.51
CA ILE A 661 10.17 -41.36 8.40
C ILE A 661 8.96 -42.29 8.15
N ASN A 662 8.11 -42.47 9.17
CA ASN A 662 6.85 -43.18 9.04
C ASN A 662 5.67 -42.23 8.71
N LEU A 663 4.44 -42.75 8.68
CA LEU A 663 3.22 -41.97 8.37
C LEU A 663 2.91 -40.84 9.38
N LYS A 664 3.55 -40.85 10.55
CA LYS A 664 3.45 -39.80 11.57
C LYS A 664 4.64 -38.83 11.53
N GLY A 665 5.58 -39.03 10.61
CA GLY A 665 6.82 -38.26 10.57
C GLY A 665 7.87 -38.74 11.57
N GLU A 666 7.63 -39.82 12.32
CA GLU A 666 8.58 -40.33 13.32
C GLU A 666 9.84 -40.90 12.64
N THR A 667 11.00 -40.44 13.07
CA THR A 667 12.32 -40.98 12.70
C THR A 667 12.69 -42.21 13.54
N ALA A 668 13.79 -42.87 13.19
CA ALA A 668 14.34 -43.97 13.99
C ALA A 668 14.69 -43.54 15.44
N LEU A 669 15.04 -42.26 15.66
CA LEU A 669 15.30 -41.70 17.00
C LEU A 669 14.04 -41.63 17.85
N HIS A 670 12.92 -41.15 17.29
CA HIS A 670 11.62 -41.12 17.99
C HIS A 670 11.24 -42.51 18.48
N ILE A 671 11.33 -43.50 17.58
CA ILE A 671 10.98 -44.89 17.90
C ILE A 671 11.93 -45.47 18.97
N ALA A 672 13.23 -45.16 18.90
CA ALA A 672 14.20 -45.62 19.90
C ALA A 672 13.91 -45.01 21.28
N CYS A 673 13.62 -43.71 21.34
CA CYS A 673 13.27 -43.00 22.57
C CYS A 673 11.96 -43.52 23.15
N ARG A 674 10.91 -43.63 22.34
CA ARG A 674 9.59 -44.14 22.74
C ARG A 674 9.62 -45.56 23.32
N SER A 675 10.50 -46.41 22.80
CA SER A 675 10.63 -47.81 23.20
C SER A 675 11.75 -48.07 24.22
N ASN A 676 12.38 -47.01 24.74
CA ASN A 676 13.57 -47.08 25.60
C ASN A 676 14.70 -47.97 25.03
N ASN A 677 14.88 -47.98 23.71
CA ASN A 677 15.90 -48.79 23.04
C ASN A 677 17.24 -48.06 22.98
N VAL A 678 17.91 -48.04 24.13
CA VAL A 678 19.19 -47.34 24.36
C VAL A 678 20.26 -47.73 23.36
N LYS A 679 20.40 -49.04 23.05
CA LYS A 679 21.39 -49.52 22.07
C LYS A 679 21.18 -48.92 20.68
N LYS A 680 19.92 -48.82 20.26
CA LYS A 680 19.57 -48.22 18.97
C LYS A 680 19.76 -46.71 19.00
N LEU A 681 19.40 -46.05 20.10
CA LEU A 681 19.64 -44.62 20.29
C LEU A 681 21.13 -44.28 20.14
N ILE A 682 22.02 -44.92 20.91
CA ILE A 682 23.47 -44.70 20.86
C ILE A 682 24.00 -44.92 19.45
N HIS A 683 23.59 -46.02 18.79
CA HIS A 683 24.02 -46.27 17.40
C HIS A 683 23.58 -45.17 16.43
N LEU A 684 22.35 -44.67 16.55
CA LEU A 684 21.85 -43.57 15.73
C LEU A 684 22.66 -42.29 16.02
N LEU A 685 22.89 -41.94 17.28
CA LEU A 685 23.65 -40.73 17.64
C LEU A 685 25.10 -40.74 17.13
N THR A 686 25.70 -41.91 16.88
CA THR A 686 27.03 -42.00 16.26
C THR A 686 27.07 -41.74 14.75
N VAL A 687 25.91 -41.64 14.07
CA VAL A 687 25.85 -41.39 12.63
C VAL A 687 26.02 -39.88 12.36
N PRO A 688 27.00 -39.44 11.55
CA PRO A 688 27.19 -38.03 11.23
C PRO A 688 25.96 -37.39 10.60
N GLY A 689 25.60 -36.18 11.06
CA GLY A 689 24.49 -35.39 10.51
C GLY A 689 23.10 -35.77 11.03
N ILE A 690 22.98 -36.61 12.06
CA ILE A 690 21.71 -36.85 12.75
C ILE A 690 21.39 -35.69 13.69
N ASP A 691 20.17 -35.16 13.56
CA ASP A 691 19.63 -34.12 14.43
C ASP A 691 18.79 -34.75 15.56
N ILE A 692 19.25 -34.61 16.81
CA ILE A 692 18.53 -35.07 18.02
C ILE A 692 17.22 -34.30 18.24
N ASN A 693 17.11 -33.08 17.71
CA ASN A 693 15.95 -32.20 17.86
C ASN A 693 14.95 -32.32 16.71
N VAL A 694 15.11 -33.32 15.84
CA VAL A 694 14.19 -33.57 14.72
C VAL A 694 12.74 -33.69 15.20
N LYS A 695 11.81 -33.08 14.48
CA LYS A 695 10.38 -33.07 14.83
C LYS A 695 9.56 -33.99 13.95
N ASP A 696 8.61 -34.71 14.54
CA ASP A 696 7.60 -35.46 13.80
C ASP A 696 6.47 -34.53 13.26
N TYR A 697 5.44 -35.10 12.62
CA TYR A 697 4.31 -34.30 12.09
C TYR A 697 3.41 -33.70 13.18
N ALA A 698 3.55 -34.10 14.44
CA ALA A 698 2.91 -33.44 15.57
C ALA A 698 3.85 -32.43 16.25
N GLY A 699 5.08 -32.27 15.76
CA GLY A 699 6.09 -31.39 16.35
C GLY A 699 6.89 -32.00 17.49
N TRP A 700 6.64 -33.27 17.85
CA TRP A 700 7.32 -33.99 18.92
C TRP A 700 8.78 -34.20 18.58
N THR A 701 9.66 -34.07 19.57
CA THR A 701 11.07 -34.44 19.44
C THR A 701 11.32 -35.82 20.07
N PRO A 702 12.44 -36.49 19.74
CA PRO A 702 12.85 -37.70 20.45
C PRO A 702 12.88 -37.54 21.98
N LEU A 703 13.25 -36.36 22.49
CA LEU A 703 13.23 -36.07 23.92
C LEU A 703 11.80 -36.02 24.49
N HIS A 704 10.82 -35.45 23.78
CA HIS A 704 9.40 -35.50 24.20
C HIS A 704 8.92 -36.96 24.29
N GLU A 705 9.22 -37.77 23.27
CA GLU A 705 8.88 -39.19 23.26
C GLU A 705 9.51 -39.95 24.44
N ALA A 706 10.77 -39.68 24.76
CA ALA A 706 11.46 -40.29 25.90
C ALA A 706 10.83 -39.87 27.24
N CYS A 707 10.51 -38.59 27.41
CA CYS A 707 9.92 -38.04 28.63
C CYS A 707 8.49 -38.52 28.85
N ASN A 708 7.66 -38.55 27.80
CA ASN A 708 6.26 -39.00 27.85
C ASN A 708 6.13 -40.51 28.14
N HIS A 709 7.10 -41.33 27.70
CA HIS A 709 7.06 -42.78 27.89
C HIS A 709 7.94 -43.30 29.04
N GLY A 710 8.54 -42.41 29.84
CA GLY A 710 9.34 -42.83 30.99
C GLY A 710 10.68 -43.51 30.64
N SER A 711 11.26 -43.19 29.48
CA SER A 711 12.50 -43.80 28.98
C SER A 711 13.73 -43.14 29.61
N THR A 712 13.89 -43.34 30.93
CA THR A 712 14.91 -42.69 31.77
C THR A 712 16.34 -42.82 31.23
N VAL A 713 16.74 -44.03 30.82
CA VAL A 713 18.08 -44.27 30.31
C VAL A 713 18.31 -43.56 28.97
N CYS A 714 17.32 -43.54 28.08
CA CYS A 714 17.42 -42.74 26.85
C CYS A 714 17.57 -41.24 27.16
N VAL A 715 16.83 -40.70 28.13
CA VAL A 715 16.99 -39.29 28.54
C VAL A 715 18.40 -39.03 29.08
N HIS A 716 18.90 -39.91 29.95
CA HIS A 716 20.26 -39.78 30.50
C HIS A 716 21.32 -39.75 29.39
N GLU A 717 21.26 -40.68 28.44
CA GLU A 717 22.19 -40.75 27.30
C GLU A 717 22.09 -39.50 26.40
N ILE A 718 20.88 -39.01 26.13
CA ILE A 718 20.68 -37.78 25.35
C ILE A 718 21.31 -36.59 26.07
N LEU A 719 21.05 -36.42 27.36
CA LEU A 719 21.60 -35.29 28.13
C LEU A 719 23.13 -35.35 28.27
N GLN A 720 23.69 -36.56 28.36
CA GLN A 720 25.13 -36.77 28.52
C GLN A 720 25.91 -36.60 27.21
N HIS A 721 25.35 -37.04 26.08
CA HIS A 721 26.07 -37.13 24.81
C HIS A 721 25.64 -36.12 23.74
N CYS A 722 24.51 -35.44 23.93
CA CYS A 722 23.99 -34.44 22.98
C CYS A 722 23.82 -33.08 23.65
N PRO A 723 24.91 -32.30 23.85
CA PRO A 723 24.82 -30.96 24.45
C PRO A 723 23.92 -29.99 23.64
N GLU A 724 23.70 -30.26 22.37
CA GLU A 724 22.81 -29.52 21.47
C GLU A 724 21.32 -29.81 21.66
N VAL A 725 20.93 -30.73 22.56
CA VAL A 725 19.52 -31.06 22.79
C VAL A 725 18.73 -29.86 23.34
N ASN A 726 17.58 -29.58 22.74
CA ASN A 726 16.72 -28.48 23.14
C ASN A 726 15.70 -28.91 24.22
N LEU A 727 16.02 -28.59 25.48
CA LEU A 727 15.16 -28.86 26.64
C LEU A 727 13.90 -27.97 26.69
N PHE A 728 13.88 -26.88 25.93
CA PHE A 728 12.80 -25.89 25.87
C PHE A 728 11.90 -26.09 24.66
N SER A 729 12.13 -27.12 23.83
CA SER A 729 11.24 -27.37 22.69
C SER A 729 9.81 -27.56 23.21
N GLN A 730 8.84 -26.94 22.55
CA GLN A 730 7.43 -27.04 22.90
C GLN A 730 6.62 -27.73 21.80
N VAL A 731 5.61 -28.49 22.22
CA VAL A 731 4.53 -29.02 21.39
C VAL A 731 3.21 -28.61 22.00
N ASP A 732 2.42 -27.81 21.28
CA ASP A 732 1.17 -27.22 21.80
C ASP A 732 1.37 -26.52 23.17
N GLY A 733 2.53 -25.86 23.35
CA GLY A 733 2.99 -25.22 24.58
C GLY A 733 3.61 -26.15 25.63
N VAL A 734 3.54 -27.47 25.46
CA VAL A 734 4.04 -28.47 26.41
C VAL A 734 5.52 -28.73 26.17
N THR A 735 6.35 -28.68 27.22
CA THR A 735 7.79 -28.99 27.17
C THR A 735 8.08 -30.43 27.59
N PRO A 736 9.28 -31.01 27.31
CA PRO A 736 9.63 -32.34 27.79
C PRO A 736 9.51 -32.50 29.32
N LEU A 737 9.74 -31.43 30.09
CA LEU A 737 9.54 -31.44 31.53
C LEU A 737 8.05 -31.55 31.91
N HIS A 738 7.16 -30.88 31.18
CA HIS A 738 5.72 -31.06 31.36
C HIS A 738 5.29 -32.49 31.03
N ASP A 739 5.82 -33.09 29.96
CA ASP A 739 5.53 -34.49 29.61
C ASP A 739 5.99 -35.46 30.71
N ALA A 740 7.21 -35.29 31.23
CA ALA A 740 7.72 -36.11 32.32
C ALA A 740 6.84 -35.99 33.58
N LEU A 741 6.48 -34.77 33.98
CA LEU A 741 5.73 -34.53 35.21
C LEU A 741 4.24 -34.90 35.11
N SER A 742 3.62 -34.67 33.95
CA SER A 742 2.22 -35.05 33.70
C SER A 742 2.01 -36.57 33.73
N ASN A 743 3.03 -37.33 33.33
CA ASN A 743 3.04 -38.80 33.38
C ASN A 743 3.66 -39.38 34.66
N GLY A 744 4.12 -38.53 35.59
CA GLY A 744 4.66 -38.96 36.89
C GLY A 744 6.09 -39.50 36.86
N HIS A 745 6.85 -39.25 35.80
CA HIS A 745 8.26 -39.65 35.66
C HIS A 745 9.21 -38.69 36.39
N VAL A 746 9.18 -38.71 37.73
CA VAL A 746 9.94 -37.80 38.59
C VAL A 746 11.46 -37.89 38.34
N GLU A 747 12.02 -39.09 38.19
CA GLU A 747 13.46 -39.28 37.91
C GLU A 747 13.91 -38.58 36.62
N ILE A 748 13.07 -38.58 35.58
CA ILE A 748 13.34 -37.83 34.34
C ILE A 748 13.32 -36.33 34.60
N ALA A 749 12.35 -35.86 35.39
CA ALA A 749 12.28 -34.44 35.76
C ALA A 749 13.51 -33.99 36.56
N GLU A 750 14.04 -34.83 37.47
CA GLU A 750 15.29 -34.56 38.18
C GLU A 750 16.46 -34.42 37.21
N LEU A 751 16.63 -35.35 36.27
CA LEU A 751 17.68 -35.31 35.26
C LEU A 751 17.60 -34.03 34.41
N LEU A 752 16.39 -33.67 33.96
CA LEU A 752 16.17 -32.46 33.17
C LEU A 752 16.47 -31.20 33.96
N LEU A 753 16.09 -31.12 35.24
CA LEU A 753 16.35 -29.96 36.09
C LEU A 753 17.81 -29.82 36.47
N GLN A 754 18.53 -30.92 36.68
CA GLN A 754 19.97 -30.91 36.91
C GLN A 754 20.73 -30.37 35.70
N HIS A 755 20.26 -30.64 34.47
CA HIS A 755 20.90 -30.15 33.24
C HIS A 755 20.43 -28.75 32.84
N GLY A 756 19.13 -28.45 32.91
CA GLY A 756 18.53 -27.21 32.41
C GLY A 756 18.20 -26.15 33.45
N GLY A 757 18.36 -26.45 34.74
CA GLY A 757 18.19 -25.52 35.86
C GLY A 757 16.75 -25.03 36.09
N SER A 758 16.61 -23.98 36.91
CA SER A 758 15.29 -23.48 37.36
C SER A 758 14.42 -22.89 36.25
N ILE A 759 15.00 -22.52 35.11
CA ILE A 759 14.28 -21.85 34.01
C ILE A 759 13.24 -22.80 33.39
N LEU A 760 13.50 -24.12 33.40
CA LEU A 760 12.55 -25.11 32.91
C LEU A 760 11.24 -25.10 33.72
N LEU A 761 11.30 -24.84 35.03
CA LEU A 761 10.12 -24.76 35.90
C LEU A 761 9.28 -23.51 35.67
N GLN A 762 9.83 -22.52 34.98
CA GLN A 762 9.12 -21.26 34.71
C GLN A 762 8.30 -21.33 33.42
N GLN A 763 8.48 -22.36 32.58
CA GLN A 763 7.76 -22.48 31.31
C GLN A 763 6.28 -22.75 31.53
N LYS A 764 5.40 -22.02 30.84
CA LYS A 764 3.95 -22.28 30.87
C LYS A 764 3.51 -23.10 29.67
N ASP A 765 2.60 -24.04 29.90
CA ASP A 765 1.88 -24.69 28.81
C ASP A 765 0.79 -23.79 28.20
N SER A 766 0.12 -24.28 27.15
CA SER A 766 -0.99 -23.57 26.49
C SER A 766 -2.19 -23.29 27.41
N THR A 767 -2.26 -23.94 28.57
CA THR A 767 -3.28 -23.69 29.62
C THR A 767 -2.77 -22.78 30.73
N GLY A 768 -1.58 -22.21 30.59
CA GLY A 768 -0.97 -21.29 31.55
C GLY A 768 -0.36 -21.96 32.79
N LYS A 769 -0.27 -23.30 32.83
CA LYS A 769 0.25 -24.06 33.98
C LYS A 769 1.77 -24.22 33.90
N LEU A 770 2.41 -24.23 35.06
CA LEU A 770 3.83 -24.55 35.20
C LEU A 770 4.04 -26.07 35.30
N PRO A 771 5.26 -26.59 35.09
CA PRO A 771 5.50 -28.02 35.15
C PRO A 771 5.19 -28.59 36.54
N LEU A 772 5.47 -27.83 37.61
CA LEU A 772 5.14 -28.23 38.98
C LEU A 772 3.63 -28.33 39.24
N ASP A 773 2.77 -27.69 38.44
CA ASP A 773 1.31 -27.76 38.62
C ASP A 773 0.73 -29.14 38.28
N TYR A 774 1.47 -29.93 37.48
CA TYR A 774 1.10 -31.30 37.13
C TYR A 774 1.30 -32.29 38.27
N ILE A 775 2.08 -31.92 39.28
CA ILE A 775 2.37 -32.76 40.45
C ILE A 775 1.29 -32.53 41.52
N LYS A 776 0.72 -33.60 42.07
CA LYS A 776 -0.25 -33.48 43.17
C LYS A 776 0.40 -33.51 44.56
N CYS A 777 1.53 -34.20 44.71
CA CYS A 777 2.20 -34.37 45.99
C CYS A 777 3.06 -33.14 46.35
N PRO A 778 2.80 -32.43 47.47
CA PRO A 778 3.57 -31.24 47.85
C PRO A 778 5.03 -31.56 48.18
N VAL A 779 5.31 -32.75 48.74
CA VAL A 779 6.68 -33.19 49.06
C VAL A 779 7.50 -33.33 47.78
N THR A 780 6.94 -33.96 46.74
CA THR A 780 7.60 -34.09 45.43
C THR A 780 7.79 -32.73 44.74
N LYS A 781 6.81 -31.82 44.83
CA LYS A 781 6.96 -30.45 44.30
C LYS A 781 8.13 -29.73 44.95
N GLN A 782 8.19 -29.74 46.27
CA GLN A 782 9.26 -29.07 47.01
C GLN A 782 10.61 -29.73 46.75
N HIS A 783 10.66 -31.06 46.67
CA HIS A 783 11.89 -31.80 46.32
C HIS A 783 12.45 -31.35 44.96
N LEU A 784 11.61 -31.34 43.91
CA LEU A 784 12.05 -30.90 42.58
C LEU A 784 12.44 -29.41 42.53
N LEU A 785 11.73 -28.55 43.29
CA LEU A 785 12.13 -27.15 43.40
C LEU A 785 13.49 -27.02 44.10
N ASN A 786 13.75 -27.79 45.15
CA ASN A 786 14.99 -27.74 45.91
C ASN A 786 16.23 -28.12 45.08
N ILE A 787 16.07 -28.96 44.03
CA ILE A 787 17.17 -29.31 43.11
C ILE A 787 17.77 -28.05 42.46
N VAL A 788 16.95 -27.03 42.21
CA VAL A 788 17.34 -25.82 41.49
C VAL A 788 17.24 -24.54 42.31
N LYS A 789 16.44 -24.54 43.39
CA LYS A 789 16.20 -23.42 44.31
C LYS A 789 15.99 -23.95 45.76
N PRO A 790 17.07 -24.33 46.47
CA PRO A 790 17.00 -25.03 47.76
C PRO A 790 16.43 -24.23 48.93
N GLU A 791 16.34 -22.89 48.81
CA GLU A 791 15.90 -21.99 49.89
C GLU A 791 14.52 -21.36 49.66
N GLN A 792 13.83 -21.74 48.57
CA GLN A 792 12.57 -21.10 48.16
C GLN A 792 11.39 -22.05 48.36
N THR A 793 10.29 -21.55 48.94
CA THR A 793 9.03 -22.31 49.00
C THR A 793 8.33 -22.33 47.64
N VAL A 794 7.51 -23.36 47.39
CA VAL A 794 6.72 -23.46 46.16
C VAL A 794 5.78 -22.25 46.01
N GLU A 795 5.19 -21.74 47.09
CA GLU A 795 4.34 -20.55 47.08
C GLU A 795 5.11 -19.28 46.69
N GLU A 796 6.30 -19.05 47.26
CA GLU A 796 7.16 -17.92 46.88
C GLU A 796 7.64 -18.02 45.43
N PHE A 797 7.94 -19.24 44.97
CA PHE A 797 8.29 -19.48 43.57
C PHE A 797 7.13 -19.13 42.64
N HIS A 798 5.92 -19.61 42.91
CA HIS A 798 4.73 -19.27 42.12
C HIS A 798 4.44 -17.77 42.14
N ALA A 799 4.55 -17.11 43.29
CA ALA A 799 4.35 -15.66 43.41
C ALA A 799 5.39 -14.89 42.59
N GLN A 800 6.67 -15.26 42.68
CA GLN A 800 7.75 -14.64 41.92
C GLN A 800 7.57 -14.84 40.41
N VAL A 801 7.27 -16.07 39.98
CA VAL A 801 7.07 -16.40 38.56
C VAL A 801 5.86 -15.66 38.01
N GLN A 802 4.75 -15.62 38.74
CA GLN A 802 3.56 -14.89 38.33
C GLN A 802 3.82 -13.37 38.24
N SER A 803 4.57 -12.80 39.20
CA SER A 803 4.98 -11.39 39.14
C SER A 803 5.89 -11.11 37.95
N ASN A 804 6.87 -11.99 37.69
CA ASN A 804 7.78 -11.85 36.54
C ASN A 804 7.01 -11.88 35.21
N PHE A 805 6.09 -12.83 35.04
CA PHE A 805 5.26 -12.92 33.84
C PHE A 805 4.37 -11.69 33.64
N TYR A 806 3.74 -11.22 34.72
CA TYR A 806 2.93 -10.02 34.68
C TYR A 806 3.77 -8.79 34.31
N ASN A 807 4.98 -8.66 34.87
CA ASN A 807 5.91 -7.58 34.55
C ASN A 807 6.41 -7.63 33.09
N GLN A 808 6.82 -8.80 32.59
CA GLN A 808 7.23 -8.97 31.20
C GLN A 808 6.10 -8.66 30.21
N ARG A 809 4.88 -9.13 30.50
CA ARG A 809 3.70 -8.86 29.68
C ARG A 809 3.37 -7.37 29.65
N LYS A 810 3.45 -6.71 30.80
CA LYS A 810 3.25 -5.25 30.94
C LYS A 810 4.33 -4.47 30.18
N GLU A 811 5.59 -4.88 30.27
CA GLU A 811 6.69 -4.28 29.53
C GLU A 811 6.47 -4.41 28.01
N LEU A 812 6.07 -5.59 27.54
CA LEU A 812 5.75 -5.81 26.13
C LEU A 812 4.62 -4.90 25.68
N TRP A 813 3.51 -4.81 26.43
CA TRP A 813 2.39 -3.94 26.08
C TRP A 813 2.78 -2.46 25.99
N ILE A 814 3.60 -1.98 26.92
CA ILE A 814 4.16 -0.64 26.91
C ILE A 814 5.00 -0.42 25.64
N ASN A 815 5.91 -1.36 25.33
CA ASN A 815 6.76 -1.28 24.15
C ASN A 815 5.93 -1.26 22.86
N LEU A 816 4.92 -2.12 22.75
CA LEU A 816 4.00 -2.15 21.60
C LEU A 816 3.23 -0.84 21.46
N PHE A 817 2.70 -0.29 22.55
CA PHE A 817 1.99 0.98 22.55
C PHE A 817 2.89 2.13 22.06
N CYS A 818 4.10 2.25 22.61
CA CYS A 818 5.05 3.26 22.19
C CYS A 818 5.44 3.11 20.72
N LYS A 819 5.66 1.87 20.26
CA LYS A 819 5.99 1.58 18.86
C LYS A 819 4.86 1.98 17.92
N MET A 820 3.62 1.63 18.24
CA MET A 820 2.42 2.05 17.48
C MET A 820 2.35 3.58 17.40
N LEU A 821 2.56 4.27 18.53
CA LEU A 821 2.39 5.72 18.64
C LEU A 821 3.45 6.45 17.79
N LEU A 822 4.71 6.07 17.98
CA LEU A 822 5.85 6.65 17.26
C LEU A 822 5.76 6.39 15.76
N ASN A 823 5.42 5.15 15.37
CA ASN A 823 5.29 4.80 13.97
C ASN A 823 4.15 5.58 13.31
N LEU A 824 2.98 5.68 13.95
CA LEU A 824 1.84 6.43 13.41
C LEU A 824 2.21 7.90 13.21
N CYS A 825 2.76 8.56 14.23
CA CYS A 825 3.17 9.96 14.13
C CYS A 825 4.24 10.18 13.04
N SER A 826 5.17 9.23 12.88
CA SER A 826 6.23 9.31 11.87
C SER A 826 5.72 9.07 10.46
N VAL A 827 4.82 8.10 10.29
CA VAL A 827 4.22 7.73 9.01
C VAL A 827 3.38 8.85 8.44
N TYR A 828 2.62 9.57 9.28
CA TYR A 828 1.84 10.73 8.83
C TYR A 828 2.61 12.06 8.86
N ASP A 829 3.89 12.07 9.27
CA ASP A 829 4.73 13.28 9.43
C ASP A 829 4.10 14.37 10.35
N LEU A 830 3.35 13.95 11.38
CA LEU A 830 2.58 14.85 12.26
C LEU A 830 3.45 15.83 13.08
N PHE A 831 4.74 15.53 13.22
CA PHE A 831 5.69 16.41 13.90
C PHE A 831 5.97 17.70 13.12
N ARG A 832 5.60 17.77 11.84
CA ARG A 832 5.81 18.94 10.98
C ARG A 832 4.49 19.63 10.65
N PRO A 833 4.48 20.96 10.56
CA PRO A 833 3.28 21.67 10.13
C PRO A 833 2.97 21.34 8.68
N PHE A 834 1.71 21.02 8.40
CA PHE A 834 1.23 20.83 7.04
C PHE A 834 1.09 22.19 6.32
N PRO A 835 1.91 22.48 5.28
CA PRO A 835 1.99 23.82 4.72
C PRO A 835 0.99 23.98 3.57
N ILE A 836 -0.28 24.26 3.87
CA ILE A 836 -1.23 24.72 2.86
C ILE A 836 -1.67 26.16 3.16
N THR A 837 -1.30 27.06 2.25
CA THR A 837 -1.90 28.40 2.14
C THR A 837 -2.98 28.34 1.07
N PHE A 838 -4.25 28.25 1.47
CA PHE A 838 -5.33 28.43 0.52
C PHE A 838 -5.31 29.88 0.03
N LYS A 839 -5.19 30.09 -1.29
CA LYS A 839 -5.55 31.37 -1.90
C LYS A 839 -7.02 31.61 -1.61
N LYS A 840 -7.27 32.40 -0.58
CA LYS A 840 -8.58 32.89 -0.14
C LYS A 840 -9.41 33.30 -1.36
N LEU A 841 -10.64 32.78 -1.45
CA LEU A 841 -11.70 33.46 -2.21
C LEU A 841 -11.67 34.93 -1.77
N GLY A 842 -11.47 35.84 -2.72
CA GLY A 842 -11.12 37.24 -2.46
C GLY A 842 -11.81 37.86 -1.25
N CYS A 843 -11.05 38.00 -0.17
CA CYS A 843 -11.33 38.89 0.95
C CYS A 843 -10.02 39.09 1.72
N SER A 844 -9.36 40.22 1.45
CA SER A 844 -8.32 40.93 2.22
C SER A 844 -7.21 40.12 2.92
N ASP A 845 -6.00 40.63 2.71
CA ASP A 845 -4.73 40.27 3.36
C ASP A 845 -4.89 40.00 4.86
N SER A 846 -4.52 38.77 5.24
CA SER A 846 -4.16 38.38 6.61
C SER A 846 -3.42 37.06 6.51
N PHE A 847 -2.14 37.03 6.89
CA PHE A 847 -1.40 35.79 7.16
C PHE A 847 -2.22 34.96 8.15
N LEU A 848 -2.61 33.74 7.76
CA LEU A 848 -3.32 32.82 8.65
C LEU A 848 -2.29 31.87 9.28
N VAL A 849 -2.24 31.91 10.60
CA VAL A 849 -1.56 30.95 11.47
C VAL A 849 -2.29 29.60 11.36
N ALA A 850 -1.60 28.50 11.68
CA ALA A 850 -2.11 27.12 11.63
C ALA A 850 -3.45 26.88 12.36
N ASP A 851 -3.91 27.83 13.20
CA ASP A 851 -5.17 27.77 13.97
C ASP A 851 -6.46 27.95 13.14
N ASP A 852 -6.40 28.53 11.93
CA ASP A 852 -7.62 28.82 11.15
C ASP A 852 -8.01 27.73 10.14
N CYS A 853 -7.26 26.61 10.03
CA CYS A 853 -7.69 25.45 9.24
C CYS A 853 -8.88 24.68 9.87
N TYR A 854 -9.10 24.83 11.19
CA TYR A 854 -10.14 24.11 11.94
C TYR A 854 -11.58 24.58 11.64
N LYS A 855 -11.77 25.73 10.99
CA LYS A 855 -13.10 26.33 10.76
C LYS A 855 -13.71 26.03 9.38
N LEU A 856 -12.97 25.38 8.49
CA LEU A 856 -13.58 24.80 7.30
C LEU A 856 -14.38 23.57 7.76
N ASN A 857 -15.69 23.56 7.46
CA ASN A 857 -16.58 22.47 7.85
C ASN A 857 -16.25 21.23 7.00
N MET A 858 -15.19 20.50 7.38
CA MET A 858 -14.54 19.44 6.60
C MET A 858 -15.26 18.09 6.63
N ASN A 859 -16.42 17.99 7.27
CA ASN A 859 -17.35 16.86 7.12
C ASN A 859 -17.91 16.69 5.69
N SER A 860 -17.45 17.51 4.73
CA SER A 860 -17.87 17.52 3.33
C SER A 860 -16.81 16.97 2.35
N SER A 861 -15.61 16.59 2.81
CA SER A 861 -14.64 15.92 1.93
C SER A 861 -14.96 14.43 1.84
N ASN A 862 -15.22 13.92 0.63
CA ASN A 862 -15.48 12.50 0.40
C ASN A 862 -14.18 11.65 0.34
N HIS A 863 -13.00 12.27 0.48
CA HIS A 863 -11.73 11.58 0.32
C HIS A 863 -11.18 11.04 1.65
N TRP A 864 -11.07 9.71 1.74
CA TRP A 864 -10.72 8.99 2.97
C TRP A 864 -9.40 9.44 3.62
N LEU A 865 -8.34 9.68 2.82
CA LEU A 865 -7.01 10.04 3.33
C LEU A 865 -6.98 11.41 4.02
N ILE A 866 -7.73 12.37 3.49
CA ILE A 866 -7.83 13.73 4.02
C ILE A 866 -8.53 13.66 5.38
N ASN A 867 -9.69 13.00 5.44
CA ASN A 867 -10.45 12.84 6.68
C ASN A 867 -9.64 12.11 7.75
N LEU A 868 -8.93 11.05 7.37
CA LEU A 868 -8.06 10.30 8.28
C LEU A 868 -6.96 11.20 8.85
N TYR A 869 -6.20 11.88 8.00
CA TYR A 869 -5.09 12.73 8.42
C TYR A 869 -5.52 13.85 9.39
N PHE A 870 -6.60 14.57 9.08
CA PHE A 870 -7.05 15.66 9.95
C PHE A 870 -7.58 15.16 11.30
N LYS A 871 -8.22 13.97 11.33
CA LYS A 871 -8.62 13.31 12.59
C LYS A 871 -7.39 12.95 13.45
N GLU A 872 -6.33 12.45 12.82
CA GLU A 872 -5.07 12.18 13.51
C GLU A 872 -4.42 13.48 14.02
N LEU A 873 -4.37 14.52 13.19
CA LEU A 873 -3.78 15.81 13.55
C LEU A 873 -4.50 16.46 14.75
N GLU A 874 -5.83 16.48 14.75
CA GLU A 874 -6.62 17.01 15.87
C GLU A 874 -6.30 16.27 17.18
N THR A 875 -6.19 14.94 17.11
CA THR A 875 -5.85 14.13 18.27
C THR A 875 -4.41 14.34 18.71
N PHE A 876 -3.48 14.49 17.77
CA PHE A 876 -2.06 14.75 18.04
C PHE A 876 -1.84 16.05 18.80
N HIS A 877 -2.60 17.12 18.51
CA HIS A 877 -2.50 18.37 19.28
C HIS A 877 -2.96 18.22 20.73
N LYS A 878 -3.94 17.36 21.00
CA LYS A 878 -4.43 17.06 22.36
C LYS A 878 -3.59 15.99 23.07
N LEU A 879 -2.74 15.26 22.33
CA LEU A 879 -1.94 14.14 22.84
C LEU A 879 -1.05 14.51 24.04
N PRO A 880 -0.34 15.66 24.08
CA PRO A 880 0.46 16.03 25.24
C PRO A 880 -0.35 16.11 26.55
N GLU A 881 -1.59 16.62 26.50
CA GLU A 881 -2.47 16.71 27.68
C GLU A 881 -2.89 15.31 28.17
N TYR A 882 -3.28 14.42 27.23
CA TYR A 882 -3.62 13.04 27.56
C TYR A 882 -2.45 12.26 28.15
N LEU A 883 -1.25 12.44 27.61
CA LEU A 883 -0.04 11.79 28.11
C LEU A 883 0.39 12.38 29.46
N GLN A 884 0.31 13.70 29.66
CA GLN A 884 0.63 14.35 30.94
C GLN A 884 -0.28 13.87 32.07
N LYS A 885 -1.59 13.75 31.82
CA LYS A 885 -2.53 13.17 32.79
C LYS A 885 -2.14 11.75 33.19
N THR A 886 -1.77 10.93 32.20
CA THR A 886 -1.33 9.54 32.44
C THR A 886 -0.01 9.49 33.22
N ILE A 887 0.92 10.40 32.92
CA ILE A 887 2.20 10.53 33.63
C ILE A 887 1.97 10.91 35.10
N GLU A 888 1.00 11.78 35.38
CA GLU A 888 0.65 12.19 36.74
C GLU A 888 0.05 11.04 37.55
N ASP A 889 -0.80 10.21 36.94
CA ASP A 889 -1.34 8.99 37.55
C ASP A 889 -0.24 7.95 37.86
N LEU A 890 0.82 7.89 37.04
CA LEU A 890 1.94 6.95 37.17
C LEU A 890 3.00 7.35 38.20
N LYS A 891 3.11 8.65 38.57
CA LYS A 891 4.13 9.16 39.52
C LYS A 891 4.03 8.59 40.94
N ASN A 892 2.91 7.98 41.30
CA ASN A 892 2.63 7.50 42.65
C ASN A 892 3.11 6.07 42.93
N ASP A 893 3.88 5.43 42.03
CA ASP A 893 4.19 4.01 42.13
C ASP A 893 5.68 3.69 41.87
N PRO A 894 6.41 3.06 42.82
CA PRO A 894 7.89 3.02 42.84
C PRO A 894 8.59 1.98 41.94
N GLU A 895 7.92 1.37 40.95
CA GLU A 895 8.55 0.34 40.08
C GLU A 895 9.55 0.93 39.05
N GLU A 896 10.78 0.40 38.99
CA GLU A 896 11.83 0.80 38.03
C GLU A 896 11.37 0.74 36.55
N GLN A 897 10.51 -0.21 36.19
CA GLN A 897 9.96 -0.33 34.82
C GLN A 897 8.99 0.81 34.47
N LYS A 898 8.32 1.42 35.47
CA LYS A 898 7.49 2.61 35.26
C LYS A 898 8.34 3.83 34.98
N GLN A 899 9.56 3.89 35.48
CA GLN A 899 10.50 4.99 35.22
C GLN A 899 10.97 4.99 33.76
N ALA A 900 11.20 3.82 33.16
CA ALA A 900 11.55 3.71 31.73
C ALA A 900 10.38 4.14 30.83
N PHE A 901 9.16 3.68 31.13
CA PHE A 901 7.95 4.10 30.43
C PHE A 901 7.67 5.60 30.59
N PHE A 902 7.78 6.11 31.82
CA PHE A 902 7.68 7.53 32.15
C PHE A 902 8.69 8.36 31.36
N THR A 903 9.96 7.95 31.34
CA THR A 903 11.03 8.66 30.61
C THR A 903 10.76 8.64 29.10
N MET A 904 10.29 7.52 28.55
CA MET A 904 9.97 7.40 27.13
C MET A 904 8.75 8.25 26.74
N LEU A 905 7.68 8.22 27.53
CA LEU A 905 6.51 9.07 27.33
C LEU A 905 6.87 10.56 27.47
N GLN A 906 7.72 10.91 28.43
CA GLN A 906 8.24 12.26 28.59
C GLN A 906 9.10 12.69 27.40
N GLN A 907 9.97 11.82 26.88
CA GLN A 907 10.74 12.10 25.66
C GLN A 907 9.83 12.33 24.47
N ILE A 908 8.76 11.56 24.33
CA ILE A 908 7.75 11.75 23.28
C ILE A 908 7.06 13.11 23.45
N VAL A 909 6.59 13.43 24.65
CA VAL A 909 5.98 14.73 24.97
C VAL A 909 6.93 15.89 24.70
N ILE A 910 8.19 15.80 25.14
CA ILE A 910 9.23 16.81 24.89
C ILE A 910 9.49 16.94 23.40
N THR A 911 9.59 15.84 22.66
CA THR A 911 9.79 15.86 21.20
C THR A 911 8.63 16.57 20.51
N ILE A 912 7.39 16.25 20.89
CA ILE A 912 6.17 16.90 20.38
C ILE A 912 6.16 18.40 20.73
N GLN A 913 6.48 18.76 21.97
CA GLN A 913 6.52 20.15 22.44
C GLN A 913 7.65 20.96 21.81
N MET A 914 8.81 20.35 21.54
CA MET A 914 9.95 20.99 20.87
C MET A 914 9.69 21.20 19.38
N SER A 915 9.01 20.26 18.71
CA SER A 915 8.47 20.52 17.37
C SER A 915 7.40 21.63 17.40
N GLY A 916 6.61 21.70 18.47
CA GLY A 916 5.63 22.74 18.78
C GLY A 916 6.22 24.14 19.04
N SER A 917 7.36 24.25 19.72
CA SER A 917 7.98 25.54 20.09
C SER A 917 8.89 26.11 19.00
N CYS A 918 9.38 25.26 18.08
CA CYS A 918 10.02 25.73 16.85
C CYS A 918 9.02 26.47 15.93
N LEU A 919 7.70 26.25 16.12
CA LEU A 919 6.64 27.01 15.44
C LEU A 919 6.46 28.43 15.99
N THR A 920 6.73 28.69 17.28
CA THR A 920 6.55 30.04 17.87
C THR A 920 7.76 30.94 17.66
N ASN A 921 8.99 30.39 17.67
CA ASN A 921 10.21 31.20 17.54
C ASN A 921 10.54 31.66 16.11
N LYS A 922 9.96 31.04 15.07
CA LYS A 922 10.06 31.54 13.68
C LYS A 922 9.01 32.61 13.31
N LEU A 923 8.11 32.95 14.24
CA LEU A 923 7.12 34.02 14.06
C LEU A 923 7.60 35.38 14.64
N GLN A 924 8.78 35.43 15.27
CA GLN A 924 9.37 36.67 15.81
C GLN A 924 10.65 37.14 15.09
N SER A 925 11.11 36.42 14.06
CA SER A 925 12.20 36.84 13.16
C SER A 925 11.69 36.98 11.74
#